data_AF-A0A5B9DAT1-F1
#
_entry.id   AF-A0A5B9DAT1-F1
#
_cell.length_a   1.000
_cell.length_b   1.000
_cell.length_c   1.000
_cell.angle_alpha   90.00
_cell.angle_beta   90.00
_cell.angle_gamma   90.00
#
_symmetry.space_group_name_H-M   'P 1'
#
loop_
_entity.id
_entity.type
_entity.pdbx_description
1 polymer ?
#
loop_
_entity_poly.entity_id
_entity_poly.type
_entity_poly.pdbx_seq_one_letter_code
_entity_poly.pdbx_strand_id
1 'polypeptide(L)'
;MAVRNYGIIVTPIGLLFIIIGGILGGIGGNNDNDILLTIGIFTAILGVITLFIGISRLVQGKDRKIMGQIVRPKAAARGSAIWAALFFNITPLLLNNPGVMEHGPPFPLAIVFNSDIDLQSNNYLWVPFVVILFTLLWIVGFLFSGKFPKTVNIFFNWIITICLTFYVNFGLYFFLSTFYADKTGNFLLEPWADATTIAELTAPLIISISILIISIFFLTRMIKNLKISFSNLNVKKKNALIVNIILITAYISAISPIVFGIWLCLTTTTPYMVSPYIAYFGFIFVGIVIYYAISTLISTFKDLGKSQAGEGKAAHTGFSLSGAIFIALLFLTWSPLFLPIVDQGMNNKNNSIYNPDWNGWSNFAEAVRDEGYDVMSIQSSISTVDQLDPNKQIILVIGGPNVFYNPLSEIPYFLTAFRRNFSMFVNEDHGQAGNLLFSTYAASLLTSPTPLTLFAQGVLNDNASYWKDPTFPIIKNFPDAGILTQNVNEVCLSSSGGFLGGTLFGQLGWNFLGSTSSQYSWIDRDNNGIYNANGDTYNLPDTFTSVLQDQESMVSVLGNILEVGLQLGGYSQTVFGMKELALNEPITVGNTTGIHSSRMFVSADASWLNNELTSDESREIRVDGSPQTISGFDNLQFGLNIIEYLACGRDTDECIVVFDEAHIRPEIGYTEISSASSFGATQGYVNWLSTNPILGLVYPLFALQTLRKWIPKEGDKKKVQLRDLEEEERRLSMLSFRSSSFFAQKINWYRQHHKFRQALIQLYRRLERKVNRLLGDAPDRSVTAIMKAIERERGKYMSKDNYRRIQAFFEKMVSLKANKSDIKNEHEFEDLFMEMSWVSDHV
;
A
#
# COMPACT_ATOMS: atom_id res chain seq x y z
N MET A 1 -2.61 -33.52 40.95
CA MET A 1 -3.92 -32.95 41.35
C MET A 1 -3.84 -31.46 41.68
N ALA A 2 -2.68 -30.89 42.05
CA ALA A 2 -2.50 -29.48 42.44
C ALA A 2 -2.65 -28.43 41.32
N VAL A 3 -2.41 -28.76 40.05
CA VAL A 3 -2.59 -27.82 38.91
C VAL A 3 -4.08 -27.60 38.57
N ARG A 4 -4.99 -28.33 39.23
CA ARG A 4 -6.40 -28.49 38.85
C ARG A 4 -7.33 -27.38 39.39
N ASN A 5 -6.90 -26.61 40.40
CA ASN A 5 -7.75 -25.63 41.10
C ASN A 5 -7.34 -24.16 40.86
N TYR A 6 -6.40 -23.91 39.95
CA TYR A 6 -5.87 -22.56 39.73
C TYR A 6 -6.95 -21.56 39.29
N GLY A 7 -7.94 -21.99 38.49
CA GLY A 7 -9.06 -21.12 38.09
C GLY A 7 -9.98 -20.70 39.24
N ILE A 8 -10.16 -21.57 40.25
CA ILE A 8 -10.97 -21.29 41.45
C ILE A 8 -10.29 -20.22 42.32
N ILE A 9 -8.96 -20.15 42.28
CA ILE A 9 -8.17 -19.20 43.07
C ILE A 9 -7.95 -17.89 42.30
N VAL A 10 -7.64 -17.98 41.00
CA VAL A 10 -7.30 -16.82 40.17
C VAL A 10 -8.53 -15.95 39.84
N THR A 11 -9.72 -16.55 39.73
CA THR A 11 -10.96 -15.79 39.43
C THR A 11 -11.30 -14.81 40.56
N PRO A 12 -11.38 -15.22 41.84
CA PRO A 12 -11.58 -14.29 42.96
C PRO A 12 -10.49 -13.23 43.09
N ILE A 13 -9.22 -13.59 42.85
CA ILE A 13 -8.09 -12.63 42.91
C ILE A 13 -8.25 -11.54 41.85
N GLY A 14 -8.67 -11.89 40.64
CA GLY A 14 -8.95 -10.91 39.60
C GLY A 14 -10.08 -9.95 39.98
N LEU A 15 -11.18 -10.50 40.51
CA LEU A 15 -12.30 -9.71 41.04
C LEU A 15 -11.86 -8.74 42.15
N LEU A 16 -10.99 -9.20 43.07
CA LEU A 16 -10.44 -8.37 44.13
C LEU A 16 -9.65 -7.18 43.58
N PHE A 17 -8.79 -7.39 42.59
CA PHE A 17 -8.01 -6.32 41.96
C PHE A 17 -8.89 -5.30 41.21
N ILE A 18 -10.00 -5.74 40.59
CA ILE A 18 -10.97 -4.82 39.99
C ILE A 18 -11.57 -3.90 41.04
N ILE A 19 -12.00 -4.46 42.17
CA ILE A 19 -12.59 -3.71 43.28
C ILE A 19 -11.58 -2.71 43.86
N ILE A 20 -10.34 -3.17 44.12
CA ILE A 20 -9.26 -2.30 44.63
C ILE A 20 -8.95 -1.18 43.63
N GLY A 21 -8.85 -1.50 42.34
CA GLY A 21 -8.59 -0.51 41.29
C GLY A 21 -9.69 0.54 41.18
N GLY A 22 -10.96 0.14 41.29
CA GLY A 22 -12.10 1.07 41.31
C GLY A 22 -12.09 1.99 42.52
N ILE A 23 -11.76 1.48 43.71
CA ILE A 23 -11.64 2.30 44.94
C ILE A 23 -10.50 3.31 44.80
N LEU A 24 -9.31 2.88 44.36
CA LEU A 24 -8.16 3.76 44.17
C LEU A 24 -8.42 4.81 43.08
N GLY A 25 -9.08 4.43 41.99
CA GLY A 25 -9.47 5.35 40.92
C GLY A 25 -10.46 6.42 41.41
N GLY A 26 -11.48 6.02 42.18
CA GLY A 26 -12.45 6.96 42.76
C GLY A 26 -11.83 7.92 43.78
N ILE A 27 -10.89 7.45 44.60
CA ILE A 27 -10.14 8.31 45.53
C ILE A 27 -9.21 9.28 44.78
N GLY A 28 -8.57 8.81 43.70
CA GLY A 28 -7.70 9.64 42.87
C GLY A 28 -8.46 10.76 42.15
N GLY A 29 -9.61 10.42 41.54
CA GLY A 29 -10.44 11.38 40.82
C GLY A 29 -11.12 12.43 41.70
N ASN A 30 -11.47 12.10 42.94
CA ASN A 30 -12.10 13.07 43.86
C ASN A 30 -11.10 14.04 44.52
N ASN A 31 -9.80 13.75 44.46
CA ASN A 31 -8.75 14.52 45.14
C ASN A 31 -7.75 15.15 44.17
N ASP A 32 -8.05 15.19 42.86
CA ASP A 32 -7.14 15.63 41.79
C ASP A 32 -5.74 15.00 41.90
N ASN A 33 -5.69 13.71 42.25
CA ASN A 33 -4.43 12.97 42.43
C ASN A 33 -4.24 11.98 41.27
N ASP A 34 -3.63 12.48 40.20
CA ASP A 34 -3.40 11.75 38.94
C ASP A 34 -2.63 10.46 39.12
N ILE A 35 -1.72 10.41 40.11
CA ILE A 35 -0.93 9.20 40.41
C ILE A 35 -1.85 8.10 40.94
N LEU A 36 -2.74 8.42 41.89
CA LEU A 36 -3.67 7.48 42.49
C LEU A 36 -4.73 7.02 41.48
N LEU A 37 -5.21 7.93 40.63
CA LEU A 37 -6.10 7.63 39.52
C LEU A 37 -5.46 6.63 38.55
N THR A 38 -4.21 6.90 38.14
CA THR A 38 -3.43 6.03 37.23
C THR A 38 -3.19 4.64 37.83
N ILE A 39 -2.80 4.56 39.12
CA ILE A 39 -2.61 3.29 39.82
C ILE A 39 -3.94 2.52 39.93
N GLY A 40 -5.05 3.21 40.17
CA GLY A 40 -6.38 2.61 40.23
C GLY A 40 -6.79 1.98 38.91
N ILE A 41 -6.64 2.71 37.81
CA ILE A 41 -6.91 2.24 36.46
C ILE A 41 -6.04 1.02 36.12
N PHE A 42 -4.73 1.09 36.38
CA PHE A 42 -3.81 -0.01 36.10
C PHE A 42 -4.16 -1.28 36.91
N THR A 43 -4.49 -1.11 38.19
CA THR A 43 -4.88 -2.22 39.08
C THR A 43 -6.18 -2.86 38.64
N ALA A 44 -7.16 -2.07 38.19
CA ALA A 44 -8.41 -2.57 37.64
C ALA A 44 -8.16 -3.40 36.36
N ILE A 45 -7.32 -2.90 35.44
CA ILE A 45 -6.93 -3.61 34.21
C ILE A 45 -6.25 -4.95 34.55
N LEU A 46 -5.32 -4.96 35.51
CA LEU A 46 -4.64 -6.18 35.95
C LEU A 46 -5.64 -7.19 36.55
N GLY A 47 -6.62 -6.70 37.32
CA GLY A 47 -7.67 -7.52 37.90
C GLY A 47 -8.58 -8.16 36.87
N VAL A 48 -8.99 -7.40 35.86
CA VAL A 48 -9.72 -7.91 34.70
C VAL A 48 -8.95 -9.03 34.01
N ILE A 49 -7.68 -8.80 33.66
CA ILE A 49 -6.85 -9.81 32.97
C ILE A 49 -6.78 -11.09 33.81
N THR A 50 -6.54 -10.93 35.12
CA THR A 50 -6.44 -12.03 36.07
C THR A 50 -7.77 -12.79 36.19
N LEU A 51 -8.90 -12.07 36.27
CA LEU A 51 -10.25 -12.65 36.32
C LEU A 51 -10.50 -13.53 35.10
N PHE A 52 -10.16 -13.07 33.90
CA PHE A 52 -10.37 -13.82 32.66
C PHE A 52 -9.46 -15.04 32.52
N ILE A 53 -8.21 -14.96 33.00
CA ILE A 53 -7.33 -16.13 33.10
C ILE A 53 -7.99 -17.17 34.03
N GLY A 54 -8.56 -16.72 35.15
CA GLY A 54 -9.32 -17.54 36.08
C GLY A 54 -10.53 -18.23 35.44
N ILE A 55 -11.40 -17.46 34.78
CA ILE A 55 -12.62 -17.96 34.11
C ILE A 55 -12.27 -18.93 32.98
N SER A 56 -11.27 -18.61 32.16
CA SER A 56 -10.78 -19.51 31.09
C SER A 56 -10.43 -20.89 31.64
N ARG A 57 -9.78 -20.93 32.81
CA ARG A 57 -9.39 -22.17 33.47
C ARG A 57 -10.55 -22.88 34.15
N LEU A 58 -11.53 -22.16 34.67
CA LEU A 58 -12.77 -22.75 35.19
C LEU A 58 -13.59 -23.44 34.09
N VAL A 59 -13.68 -22.83 32.90
CA VAL A 59 -14.47 -23.34 31.77
C VAL A 59 -13.79 -24.51 31.04
N GLN A 60 -12.48 -24.72 31.21
CA GLN A 60 -11.73 -25.89 30.71
C GLN A 60 -12.10 -27.23 31.40
N GLY A 61 -13.34 -27.41 31.85
CA GLY A 61 -13.84 -28.52 32.66
C GLY A 61 -13.40 -29.93 32.23
N LYS A 62 -13.53 -30.91 33.15
CA LYS A 62 -13.05 -32.31 33.03
C LYS A 62 -13.09 -32.83 31.59
N ASP A 63 -11.95 -33.34 31.11
CA ASP A 63 -11.83 -34.07 29.84
C ASP A 63 -13.04 -35.01 29.65
N ARG A 64 -13.96 -34.63 28.76
CA ARG A 64 -15.09 -35.52 28.42
C ARG A 64 -14.56 -36.54 27.44
N LYS A 65 -14.51 -37.80 27.86
CA LYS A 65 -14.37 -38.93 26.93
C LYS A 65 -15.71 -39.08 26.22
N ILE A 66 -15.76 -38.70 24.96
CA ILE A 66 -16.87 -39.02 24.06
C ILE A 66 -16.33 -40.11 23.12
N MET A 67 -16.90 -41.32 23.18
CA MET A 67 -16.47 -42.49 22.39
C MET A 67 -14.96 -42.83 22.52
N GLY A 68 -14.42 -42.86 23.73
CA GLY A 68 -13.05 -43.35 23.99
C GLY A 68 -11.91 -42.41 23.57
N GLN A 69 -12.19 -41.31 22.84
CA GLN A 69 -11.20 -40.28 22.53
C GLN A 69 -11.28 -39.11 23.52
N ILE A 70 -10.12 -38.64 23.97
CA ILE A 70 -9.99 -37.46 24.84
C ILE A 70 -10.21 -36.23 23.97
N VAL A 71 -11.43 -35.69 23.98
CA VAL A 71 -11.74 -34.42 23.33
C VAL A 71 -11.37 -33.30 24.29
N ARG A 72 -10.14 -32.77 24.18
CA ARG A 72 -9.74 -31.59 24.98
C ARG A 72 -10.59 -30.39 24.56
N PRO A 73 -11.20 -29.63 25.49
CA PRO A 73 -12.03 -28.47 25.19
C PRO A 73 -11.16 -27.27 24.78
N LYS A 74 -10.48 -27.36 23.63
CA LYS A 74 -9.74 -26.23 23.02
C LYS A 74 -10.67 -25.08 22.60
N ALA A 75 -11.98 -25.32 22.53
CA ALA A 75 -12.99 -24.30 22.27
C ALA A 75 -13.19 -23.35 23.46
N ALA A 76 -13.15 -23.84 24.70
CA ALA A 76 -13.31 -23.02 25.91
C ALA A 76 -12.16 -22.01 26.11
N ALA A 77 -10.91 -22.46 25.88
CA ALA A 77 -9.72 -21.59 25.93
C ALA A 77 -9.70 -20.52 24.80
N ARG A 78 -10.43 -20.76 23.70
CA ARG A 78 -10.62 -19.79 22.62
C ARG A 78 -11.80 -18.87 22.89
N GLY A 79 -12.85 -19.37 23.53
CA GLY A 79 -13.94 -18.58 24.11
C GLY A 79 -13.41 -17.49 25.05
N SER A 80 -12.43 -17.79 25.90
CA SER A 80 -11.79 -16.77 26.76
C SER A 80 -10.94 -15.75 26.01
N ALA A 81 -10.34 -16.11 24.86
CA ALA A 81 -9.63 -15.15 24.01
C ALA A 81 -10.61 -14.20 23.30
N ILE A 82 -11.82 -14.68 23.01
CA ILE A 82 -12.90 -13.87 22.46
C ILE A 82 -13.52 -12.98 23.53
N TRP A 83 -13.63 -13.44 24.78
CA TRP A 83 -13.99 -12.58 25.90
C TRP A 83 -12.94 -11.52 26.20
N ALA A 84 -11.65 -11.83 26.06
CA ALA A 84 -10.60 -10.82 26.14
C ALA A 84 -10.72 -9.79 24.99
N ALA A 85 -10.98 -10.24 23.75
CA ALA A 85 -11.24 -9.34 22.62
C ALA A 85 -12.52 -8.51 22.78
N LEU A 86 -13.59 -9.10 23.34
CA LEU A 86 -14.84 -8.40 23.67
C LEU A 86 -14.59 -7.37 24.76
N PHE A 87 -13.82 -7.73 25.80
CA PHE A 87 -13.48 -6.81 26.89
C PHE A 87 -12.63 -5.64 26.40
N PHE A 88 -11.70 -5.86 25.47
CA PHE A 88 -10.94 -4.77 24.83
C PHE A 88 -11.83 -3.84 23.99
N ASN A 89 -12.96 -4.35 23.44
CA ASN A 89 -13.98 -3.51 22.80
C ASN A 89 -14.92 -2.82 23.80
N ILE A 90 -14.99 -3.29 25.06
CA ILE A 90 -15.75 -2.69 26.17
C ILE A 90 -14.92 -1.67 26.96
N THR A 91 -13.58 -1.72 26.88
CA THR A 91 -12.66 -0.74 27.50
C THR A 91 -13.07 0.72 27.34
N PRO A 92 -13.60 1.18 26.19
CA PRO A 92 -14.09 2.56 26.03
C PRO A 92 -15.33 2.87 26.87
N LEU A 93 -16.23 1.91 27.12
CA LEU A 93 -17.39 2.09 28.01
C LEU A 93 -16.98 2.23 29.48
N LEU A 94 -15.84 1.67 29.86
CA LEU A 94 -15.25 1.83 31.19
C LEU A 94 -14.48 3.15 31.33
N LEU A 95 -14.19 3.82 30.21
CA LEU A 95 -13.52 5.12 30.10
C LEU A 95 -14.53 6.16 29.59
N ASN A 96 -15.70 6.27 30.26
CA ASN A 96 -16.82 7.12 29.88
C ASN A 96 -16.49 8.63 29.99
N ASN A 97 -15.63 9.12 29.10
CA ASN A 97 -15.28 10.53 28.94
C ASN A 97 -15.81 11.01 27.56
N PRO A 98 -16.57 12.12 27.51
CA PRO A 98 -17.13 12.66 26.27
C PRO A 98 -16.10 12.87 25.14
N GLY A 99 -14.84 13.22 25.45
CA GLY A 99 -13.79 13.37 24.43
C GLY A 99 -13.42 12.07 23.69
N VAL A 100 -13.55 10.91 24.34
CA VAL A 100 -13.35 9.59 23.71
C VAL A 100 -14.42 9.33 22.65
N MET A 101 -15.62 9.83 22.90
CA MET A 101 -16.81 9.58 22.09
C MET A 101 -16.90 10.51 20.88
N GLU A 102 -16.37 11.73 21.01
CA GLU A 102 -16.47 12.78 19.99
C GLU A 102 -15.31 12.72 18.97
N HIS A 103 -14.09 12.35 19.40
CA HIS A 103 -12.89 12.38 18.56
C HIS A 103 -11.98 11.14 18.68
N GLY A 104 -12.37 10.15 19.50
CA GLY A 104 -11.64 8.90 19.65
C GLY A 104 -11.84 7.95 18.46
N PRO A 105 -10.94 6.96 18.27
CA PRO A 105 -11.12 5.95 17.23
C PRO A 105 -12.43 5.18 17.46
N PRO A 106 -13.16 4.82 16.38
CA PRO A 106 -14.51 4.32 16.48
C PRO A 106 -14.55 2.93 17.10
N PHE A 107 -14.64 2.86 18.43
CA PHE A 107 -14.81 1.60 19.11
C PHE A 107 -16.25 1.13 18.93
N PRO A 108 -16.47 -0.08 18.38
CA PRO A 108 -17.79 -0.45 17.93
C PRO A 108 -18.88 -0.45 18.99
N LEU A 109 -18.54 -0.75 20.25
CA LEU A 109 -19.50 -0.72 21.36
C LEU A 109 -19.72 0.69 21.93
N ALA A 110 -18.72 1.57 21.95
CA ALA A 110 -18.87 2.95 22.42
C ALA A 110 -19.88 3.71 21.56
N ILE A 111 -19.74 3.56 20.24
CA ILE A 111 -20.62 4.15 19.22
C ILE A 111 -22.04 3.59 19.29
N VAL A 112 -22.21 2.30 19.62
CA VAL A 112 -23.54 1.68 19.72
C VAL A 112 -24.30 2.10 20.98
N PHE A 113 -23.59 2.43 22.06
CA PHE A 113 -24.21 2.76 23.35
C PHE A 113 -24.25 4.26 23.67
N ASN A 114 -23.63 5.12 22.85
CA ASN A 114 -23.76 6.55 22.98
C ASN A 114 -24.98 7.06 22.21
N SER A 115 -25.95 7.64 22.90
CA SER A 115 -27.12 8.27 22.28
C SER A 115 -26.81 9.55 21.53
N ASP A 116 -25.67 10.18 21.83
CA ASP A 116 -25.36 11.55 21.40
C ASP A 116 -24.51 11.56 20.12
N ILE A 117 -23.98 10.41 19.68
CA ILE A 117 -23.28 10.28 18.41
C ILE A 117 -24.30 10.06 17.31
N ASP A 118 -24.49 11.07 16.46
CA ASP A 118 -25.20 10.89 15.20
C ASP A 118 -24.36 9.99 14.27
N LEU A 119 -24.79 8.73 14.15
CA LEU A 119 -24.16 7.69 13.35
C LEU A 119 -24.14 8.03 11.86
N GLN A 120 -25.07 8.88 11.41
CA GLN A 120 -25.27 9.19 10.00
C GLN A 120 -24.36 10.34 9.56
N SER A 121 -24.22 11.39 10.37
CA SER A 121 -23.31 12.51 10.07
C SER A 121 -21.83 12.11 10.15
N ASN A 122 -21.49 11.13 10.99
CA ASN A 122 -20.10 10.67 11.19
C ASN A 122 -19.71 9.41 10.40
N ASN A 123 -20.54 8.96 9.44
CA ASN A 123 -20.27 7.76 8.63
C ASN A 123 -20.05 6.44 9.43
N TYR A 124 -20.67 6.29 10.60
CA TYR A 124 -20.53 5.12 11.48
C TYR A 124 -21.67 4.10 11.39
N LEU A 125 -22.56 4.19 10.40
CA LEU A 125 -23.69 3.26 10.19
C LEU A 125 -23.30 1.78 10.10
N TRP A 126 -22.05 1.46 9.71
CA TRP A 126 -21.54 0.09 9.63
C TRP A 126 -21.22 -0.52 11.00
N VAL A 127 -21.03 0.31 12.03
CA VAL A 127 -20.55 -0.10 13.34
C VAL A 127 -21.55 -0.99 14.10
N PRO A 128 -22.85 -0.64 14.23
CA PRO A 128 -23.84 -1.51 14.86
C PRO A 128 -23.97 -2.86 14.13
N PHE A 129 -23.86 -2.85 12.80
CA PHE A 129 -23.90 -4.07 12.00
C PHE A 129 -22.74 -5.01 12.33
N VAL A 130 -21.52 -4.50 12.47
CA VAL A 130 -20.34 -5.29 12.86
C VAL A 130 -20.51 -5.87 14.27
N VAL A 131 -21.02 -5.10 15.24
CA VAL A 131 -21.24 -5.58 16.62
C VAL A 131 -22.33 -6.64 16.70
N ILE A 132 -23.47 -6.41 16.05
CA ILE A 132 -24.58 -7.37 16.01
C ILE A 132 -24.13 -8.66 15.32
N LEU A 133 -23.47 -8.54 14.16
CA LEU A 133 -22.95 -9.68 13.43
C LEU A 133 -21.93 -10.45 14.27
N PHE A 134 -20.98 -9.79 14.91
CA PHE A 134 -20.00 -10.42 15.80
C PHE A 134 -20.68 -11.20 16.93
N THR A 135 -21.69 -10.61 17.58
CA THR A 135 -22.41 -11.20 18.71
C THR A 135 -23.22 -12.42 18.28
N LEU A 136 -23.94 -12.33 17.14
CA LEU A 136 -24.66 -13.46 16.55
C LEU A 136 -23.70 -14.60 16.18
N LEU A 137 -22.60 -14.27 15.53
CA LEU A 137 -21.57 -15.24 15.14
C LEU A 137 -20.91 -15.91 16.35
N TRP A 138 -20.73 -15.20 17.46
CA TRP A 138 -20.25 -15.76 18.72
C TRP A 138 -21.26 -16.73 19.34
N ILE A 139 -22.54 -16.35 19.43
CA ILE A 139 -23.61 -17.20 19.95
C ILE A 139 -23.70 -18.50 19.14
N VAL A 140 -23.64 -18.40 17.81
CA VAL A 140 -23.61 -19.55 16.91
C VAL A 140 -22.35 -20.39 17.16
N GLY A 141 -21.17 -19.79 17.21
CA GLY A 141 -19.92 -20.52 17.49
C GLY A 141 -19.94 -21.26 18.84
N PHE A 142 -20.55 -20.66 19.86
CA PHE A 142 -20.73 -21.25 21.19
C PHE A 142 -21.70 -22.45 21.15
N LEU A 143 -22.90 -22.27 20.58
CA LEU A 143 -23.94 -23.30 20.50
C LEU A 143 -23.53 -24.50 19.63
N PHE A 144 -22.75 -24.27 18.56
CA PHE A 144 -22.34 -25.32 17.62
C PHE A 144 -20.96 -25.92 17.91
N SER A 145 -20.24 -25.44 18.94
CA SER A 145 -18.90 -25.91 19.34
C SER A 145 -18.80 -27.42 19.60
N GLY A 146 -19.91 -28.07 19.98
CA GLY A 146 -19.98 -29.52 20.17
C GLY A 146 -20.19 -30.34 18.90
N LYS A 147 -20.79 -29.77 17.84
CA LYS A 147 -21.17 -30.52 16.61
C LYS A 147 -20.15 -30.38 15.48
N PHE A 148 -19.47 -29.24 15.35
CA PHE A 148 -18.53 -28.98 14.25
C PHE A 148 -17.19 -28.40 14.74
N PRO A 149 -16.41 -29.15 15.55
CA PRO A 149 -15.26 -28.61 16.28
C PRO A 149 -14.14 -28.06 15.38
N LYS A 150 -14.02 -28.55 14.14
CA LYS A 150 -13.01 -28.06 13.17
C LYS A 150 -13.44 -26.75 12.50
N THR A 151 -14.68 -26.67 12.03
CA THR A 151 -15.22 -25.47 11.37
C THR A 151 -15.33 -24.31 12.35
N VAL A 152 -15.82 -24.59 13.57
CA VAL A 152 -15.90 -23.61 14.66
C VAL A 152 -14.52 -23.06 15.02
N ASN A 153 -13.48 -23.89 14.97
CA ASN A 153 -12.10 -23.43 15.22
C ASN A 153 -11.57 -22.48 14.12
N ILE A 154 -11.78 -22.81 12.85
CA ILE A 154 -11.41 -21.92 11.73
C ILE A 154 -12.10 -20.58 11.89
N PHE A 155 -13.39 -20.64 12.18
CA PHE A 155 -14.25 -19.49 12.34
C PHE A 155 -13.81 -18.56 13.48
N PHE A 156 -13.50 -19.11 14.66
CA PHE A 156 -13.01 -18.30 15.77
C PHE A 156 -11.62 -17.71 15.53
N ASN A 157 -10.69 -18.45 14.90
CA ASN A 157 -9.40 -17.87 14.55
C ASN A 157 -9.54 -16.74 13.52
N TRP A 158 -10.51 -16.86 12.61
CA TRP A 158 -10.82 -15.82 11.62
C TRP A 158 -11.34 -14.55 12.29
N ILE A 159 -12.34 -14.66 13.18
CA ILE A 159 -12.87 -13.52 13.95
C ILE A 159 -11.77 -12.83 14.78
N ILE A 160 -10.96 -13.60 15.51
CA ILE A 160 -9.88 -13.02 16.32
C ILE A 160 -8.86 -12.30 15.42
N THR A 161 -8.60 -12.82 14.22
CA THR A 161 -7.72 -12.16 13.25
C THR A 161 -8.30 -10.80 12.83
N ILE A 162 -9.60 -10.74 12.53
CA ILE A 162 -10.32 -9.48 12.22
C ILE A 162 -10.21 -8.48 13.39
N CYS A 163 -10.45 -8.91 14.64
CA CYS A 163 -10.32 -8.03 15.80
C CYS A 163 -8.90 -7.49 15.97
N LEU A 164 -7.88 -8.34 15.77
CA LEU A 164 -6.48 -7.92 15.86
C LEU A 164 -6.10 -6.96 14.73
N THR A 165 -6.72 -7.06 13.55
CA THR A 165 -6.51 -6.07 12.48
C THR A 165 -7.08 -4.69 12.82
N PHE A 166 -8.23 -4.61 13.48
CA PHE A 166 -8.72 -3.34 14.04
C PHE A 166 -7.77 -2.78 15.11
N TYR A 167 -7.14 -3.64 15.90
CA TYR A 167 -6.21 -3.20 16.95
C TYR A 167 -4.88 -2.70 16.38
N VAL A 168 -4.39 -3.29 15.27
CA VAL A 168 -3.27 -2.71 14.51
C VAL A 168 -3.61 -1.32 14.01
N ASN A 169 -4.80 -1.10 13.46
CA ASN A 169 -5.23 0.24 13.04
C ASN A 169 -5.35 1.21 14.20
N PHE A 170 -5.87 0.77 15.35
CA PHE A 170 -5.94 1.60 16.55
C PHE A 170 -4.54 2.01 17.03
N GLY A 171 -3.61 1.05 17.15
CA GLY A 171 -2.24 1.33 17.51
C GLY A 171 -1.56 2.25 16.51
N LEU A 172 -1.88 2.10 15.22
CA LEU A 172 -1.41 2.99 14.17
C LEU A 172 -1.96 4.39 14.40
N TYR A 173 -3.28 4.57 14.37
CA TYR A 173 -3.93 5.86 14.60
C TYR A 173 -3.41 6.56 15.85
N PHE A 174 -3.31 5.85 16.98
CA PHE A 174 -2.78 6.38 18.22
C PHE A 174 -1.31 6.82 18.11
N PHE A 175 -0.44 6.03 17.46
CA PHE A 175 0.94 6.41 17.15
C PHE A 175 0.99 7.69 16.29
N LEU A 176 0.17 7.75 15.24
CA LEU A 176 0.14 8.89 14.33
C LEU A 176 -0.35 10.15 15.05
N SER A 177 -1.35 10.01 15.93
CA SER A 177 -1.87 11.14 16.70
C SER A 177 -0.85 11.76 17.65
N THR A 178 0.19 11.02 18.07
CA THR A 178 1.25 11.58 18.93
C THR A 178 2.04 12.70 18.26
N PHE A 179 1.98 12.80 16.93
CA PHE A 179 2.72 13.79 16.15
C PHE A 179 1.85 14.94 15.63
N TYR A 180 0.54 14.98 15.93
CA TYR A 180 -0.27 16.14 15.56
C TYR A 180 0.11 17.38 16.37
N ALA A 181 0.15 18.53 15.68
CA ALA A 181 0.41 19.83 16.28
C ALA A 181 -0.72 20.24 17.24
N ASP A 182 -1.96 19.95 16.86
CA ASP A 182 -3.12 20.04 17.73
C ASP A 182 -3.52 18.64 18.21
N LYS A 183 -3.25 18.36 19.49
CA LYS A 183 -3.63 17.11 20.14
C LYS A 183 -4.94 17.25 20.92
N THR A 184 -5.52 18.46 20.94
CA THR A 184 -6.79 18.71 21.61
C THR A 184 -7.87 17.88 20.91
N GLY A 185 -8.67 17.17 21.70
CA GLY A 185 -9.65 16.18 21.21
C GLY A 185 -9.23 14.71 21.34
N ASN A 186 -7.94 14.37 21.39
CA ASN A 186 -7.54 12.99 21.70
C ASN A 186 -7.26 12.83 23.20
N PHE A 187 -8.24 12.35 23.98
CA PHE A 187 -8.12 12.22 25.44
C PHE A 187 -6.92 11.37 25.90
N LEU A 188 -6.47 10.40 25.09
CA LEU A 188 -5.28 9.60 25.41
C LEU A 188 -3.98 10.39 25.21
N LEU A 189 -4.04 11.55 24.58
CA LEU A 189 -2.93 12.47 24.35
C LEU A 189 -3.12 13.83 25.03
N GLU A 190 -4.28 14.06 25.65
CA GLU A 190 -4.61 15.28 26.40
C GLU A 190 -3.60 15.60 27.51
N PRO A 191 -3.09 14.62 28.31
CA PRO A 191 -1.99 14.89 29.24
C PRO A 191 -0.69 15.35 28.57
N TRP A 192 -0.60 15.21 27.25
CA TRP A 192 0.53 15.58 26.42
C TRP A 192 0.14 16.62 25.37
N ALA A 193 -1.00 17.30 25.50
CA ALA A 193 -1.47 18.28 24.53
C ALA A 193 -0.41 19.35 24.27
N ASP A 194 0.12 19.89 25.37
CA ASP A 194 1.15 20.93 25.40
C ASP A 194 2.58 20.40 25.23
N ALA A 195 2.77 19.09 24.98
CA ALA A 195 4.10 18.52 24.78
C ALA A 195 4.75 19.11 23.51
N THR A 196 5.77 19.94 23.70
CA THR A 196 6.52 20.62 22.63
C THR A 196 7.86 19.92 22.34
N THR A 197 8.30 19.01 23.22
CA THR A 197 9.56 18.29 23.05
C THR A 197 9.37 16.80 22.81
N ILE A 198 10.31 16.19 22.09
CA ILE A 198 10.35 14.73 21.88
C ILE A 198 10.44 13.97 23.21
N ALA A 199 11.08 14.56 24.23
CA ALA A 199 11.22 13.96 25.56
C ALA A 199 9.85 13.80 26.25
N GLU A 200 8.98 14.80 26.15
CA GLU A 200 7.61 14.76 26.67
C GLU A 200 6.72 13.76 25.91
N LEU A 201 7.00 13.53 24.63
CA LEU A 201 6.30 12.55 23.78
C LEU A 201 6.80 11.10 23.96
N THR A 202 7.83 10.84 24.76
CA THR A 202 8.39 9.49 24.92
C THR A 202 7.37 8.48 25.46
N ALA A 203 6.57 8.86 26.46
CA ALA A 203 5.56 7.98 27.06
C ALA A 203 4.46 7.55 26.05
N PRO A 204 3.74 8.46 25.37
CA PRO A 204 2.71 8.07 24.41
C PRO A 204 3.30 7.34 23.20
N LEU A 205 4.54 7.65 22.81
CA LEU A 205 5.26 6.96 21.73
C LEU A 205 5.64 5.51 22.14
N ILE A 206 6.09 5.29 23.37
CA ILE A 206 6.33 3.93 23.89
C ILE A 206 5.03 3.13 23.99
N ILE A 207 3.94 3.74 24.47
CA ILE A 207 2.63 3.09 24.58
C ILE A 207 2.11 2.68 23.20
N SER A 208 2.11 3.60 22.24
CA SER A 208 1.63 3.37 20.88
C SER A 208 2.46 2.33 20.12
N ILE A 209 3.79 2.39 20.20
CA ILE A 209 4.68 1.37 19.62
C ILE A 209 4.45 0.01 20.30
N SER A 210 4.26 -0.02 21.61
CA SER A 210 4.00 -1.27 22.34
C SER A 210 2.68 -1.90 21.89
N ILE A 211 1.62 -1.09 21.75
CA ILE A 211 0.33 -1.53 21.20
C ILE A 211 0.53 -2.11 19.79
N LEU A 212 1.23 -1.40 18.90
CA LEU A 212 1.51 -1.87 17.54
C LEU A 212 2.27 -3.20 17.50
N ILE A 213 3.39 -3.31 18.23
CA ILE A 213 4.20 -4.53 18.28
C ILE A 213 3.39 -5.71 18.81
N ILE A 214 2.66 -5.50 19.90
CA ILE A 214 1.81 -6.53 20.52
C ILE A 214 0.72 -6.97 19.53
N SER A 215 0.05 -6.02 18.89
CA SER A 215 -1.00 -6.26 17.89
C SER A 215 -0.48 -7.09 16.73
N ILE A 216 0.66 -6.70 16.15
CA ILE A 216 1.29 -7.39 15.01
C ILE A 216 1.74 -8.79 15.41
N PHE A 217 2.32 -8.95 16.61
CA PHE A 217 2.75 -10.25 17.12
C PHE A 217 1.56 -11.21 17.25
N PHE A 218 0.47 -10.76 17.88
CA PHE A 218 -0.73 -11.58 18.01
C PHE A 218 -1.41 -11.84 16.66
N LEU A 219 -1.47 -10.85 15.78
CA LEU A 219 -2.03 -10.99 14.44
C LEU A 219 -1.28 -12.06 13.64
N THR A 220 0.06 -11.98 13.62
CA THR A 220 0.94 -12.95 12.95
C THR A 220 0.71 -14.36 13.51
N ARG A 221 0.60 -14.49 14.84
CA ARG A 221 0.31 -15.76 15.51
C ARG A 221 -1.07 -16.30 15.13
N MET A 222 -2.06 -15.44 14.98
CA MET A 222 -3.43 -15.83 14.63
C MET A 222 -3.58 -16.20 13.16
N ILE A 223 -2.92 -15.49 12.24
CA ILE A 223 -2.80 -15.87 10.83
C ILE A 223 -2.16 -17.26 10.71
N LYS A 224 -1.12 -17.55 11.50
CA LYS A 224 -0.52 -18.90 11.57
C LYS A 224 -1.49 -19.96 12.11
N ASN A 225 -2.27 -19.64 13.15
CA ASN A 225 -3.29 -20.55 13.68
C ASN A 225 -4.44 -20.79 12.70
N LEU A 226 -4.81 -19.77 11.92
CA LEU A 226 -5.79 -19.84 10.85
C LEU A 226 -5.31 -20.82 9.77
N LYS A 227 -4.04 -20.69 9.32
CA LYS A 227 -3.40 -21.65 8.42
C LYS A 227 -3.48 -23.08 8.93
N ILE A 228 -3.05 -23.33 10.17
CA ILE A 228 -3.07 -24.67 10.78
C ILE A 228 -4.51 -25.22 10.83
N SER A 229 -5.50 -24.35 11.04
CA SER A 229 -6.89 -24.77 11.11
C SER A 229 -7.44 -25.17 9.73
N PHE A 230 -7.10 -24.42 8.68
CA PHE A 230 -7.45 -24.76 7.30
C PHE A 230 -6.71 -25.99 6.78
N SER A 231 -5.43 -26.17 7.09
CA SER A 231 -4.66 -27.36 6.67
C SER A 231 -5.19 -28.66 7.28
N ASN A 232 -5.91 -28.59 8.39
CA ASN A 232 -6.53 -29.73 9.08
C ASN A 232 -7.93 -30.10 8.55
N LEU A 233 -8.47 -29.34 7.58
CA LEU A 233 -9.68 -29.71 6.87
C LEU A 233 -9.38 -30.85 5.91
N ASN A 234 -10.01 -32.00 6.14
CA ASN A 234 -9.96 -33.10 5.20
C ASN A 234 -11.09 -32.91 4.18
N VAL A 235 -10.75 -32.39 3.00
CA VAL A 235 -11.74 -31.98 2.00
C VAL A 235 -11.84 -33.05 0.92
N LYS A 236 -13.04 -33.63 0.76
CA LYS A 236 -13.33 -34.49 -0.39
C LYS A 236 -13.21 -33.67 -1.68
N LYS A 237 -12.66 -34.25 -2.75
CA LYS A 237 -12.37 -33.59 -4.04
C LYS A 237 -13.53 -32.73 -4.59
N LYS A 238 -14.78 -33.17 -4.39
CA LYS A 238 -16.01 -32.45 -4.80
C LYS A 238 -16.20 -31.08 -4.11
N ASN A 239 -15.66 -30.89 -2.91
CA ASN A 239 -15.84 -29.68 -2.11
C ASN A 239 -14.59 -28.78 -2.09
N ALA A 240 -13.54 -29.13 -2.85
CA ALA A 240 -12.26 -28.42 -2.86
C ALA A 240 -12.40 -26.94 -3.31
N LEU A 241 -13.18 -26.69 -4.36
CA LEU A 241 -13.45 -25.35 -4.87
C LEU A 241 -14.10 -24.47 -3.80
N ILE A 242 -15.15 -24.98 -3.14
CA ILE A 242 -15.90 -24.24 -2.11
C ILE A 242 -14.98 -23.91 -0.93
N VAL A 243 -14.14 -24.86 -0.49
CA VAL A 243 -13.19 -24.59 0.60
C VAL A 243 -12.12 -23.57 0.20
N ASN A 244 -11.66 -23.58 -1.06
CA ASN A 244 -10.72 -22.59 -1.57
C ASN A 244 -11.33 -21.18 -1.64
N ILE A 245 -12.60 -21.06 -2.07
CA ILE A 245 -13.33 -19.80 -2.05
C ILE A 245 -13.47 -19.29 -0.61
N ILE A 246 -13.91 -20.15 0.32
CA ILE A 246 -14.03 -19.79 1.75
C ILE A 246 -12.68 -19.37 2.33
N LEU A 247 -11.58 -20.03 1.96
CA LEU A 247 -10.23 -19.66 2.36
C LEU A 247 -9.88 -18.25 1.86
N ILE A 248 -10.04 -17.98 0.57
CA ILE A 248 -9.75 -16.66 -0.02
C ILE A 248 -10.60 -15.58 0.66
N THR A 249 -11.91 -15.80 0.78
CA THR A 249 -12.83 -14.87 1.45
C THR A 249 -12.45 -14.63 2.90
N ALA A 250 -12.01 -15.66 3.64
CA ALA A 250 -11.58 -15.52 5.03
C ALA A 250 -10.29 -14.70 5.16
N TYR A 251 -9.32 -14.87 4.26
CA TYR A 251 -8.09 -14.08 4.27
C TYR A 251 -8.31 -12.63 3.82
N ILE A 252 -9.12 -12.41 2.78
CA ILE A 252 -9.48 -11.04 2.32
C ILE A 252 -10.21 -10.30 3.44
N SER A 253 -11.24 -10.91 4.03
CA SER A 253 -11.99 -10.28 5.12
C SER A 253 -11.15 -10.11 6.38
N ALA A 254 -10.18 -10.98 6.65
CA ALA A 254 -9.23 -10.79 7.75
C ALA A 254 -8.28 -9.60 7.54
N ILE A 255 -7.99 -9.21 6.29
CA ILE A 255 -7.10 -8.08 5.98
C ILE A 255 -7.89 -6.79 5.72
N SER A 256 -9.17 -6.91 5.32
CA SER A 256 -10.01 -5.77 4.94
C SER A 256 -10.13 -4.66 5.99
N PRO A 257 -10.18 -4.92 7.31
CA PRO A 257 -10.19 -3.84 8.29
C PRO A 257 -8.93 -3.01 8.26
N ILE A 258 -7.76 -3.61 8.03
CA ILE A 258 -6.49 -2.87 7.89
C ILE A 258 -6.54 -1.97 6.66
N VAL A 259 -6.95 -2.50 5.50
CA VAL A 259 -7.08 -1.71 4.27
C VAL A 259 -8.06 -0.56 4.45
N PHE A 260 -9.21 -0.83 5.09
CA PHE A 260 -10.22 0.17 5.38
C PHE A 260 -9.74 1.20 6.40
N GLY A 261 -9.01 0.81 7.44
CA GLY A 261 -8.46 1.73 8.43
C GLY A 261 -7.38 2.65 7.85
N ILE A 262 -6.60 2.17 6.88
CA ILE A 262 -5.67 3.01 6.12
C ILE A 262 -6.43 3.97 5.23
N TRP A 263 -7.42 3.46 4.48
CA TRP A 263 -8.28 4.32 3.66
C TRP A 263 -8.91 5.41 4.54
N LEU A 264 -9.43 5.05 5.70
CA LEU A 264 -9.94 6.01 6.68
C LEU A 264 -8.84 7.00 7.09
N CYS A 265 -7.66 6.55 7.54
CA CYS A 265 -6.56 7.45 7.92
C CYS A 265 -6.12 8.40 6.79
N LEU A 266 -6.11 7.91 5.54
CA LEU A 266 -5.78 8.71 4.35
C LEU A 266 -6.89 9.70 3.98
N THR A 267 -8.15 9.42 4.34
CA THR A 267 -9.33 10.23 3.98
C THR A 267 -9.83 11.14 5.09
N THR A 268 -9.58 10.83 6.36
CA THR A 268 -10.12 11.55 7.53
C THR A 268 -9.11 12.44 8.23
N THR A 269 -7.86 12.48 7.76
CA THR A 269 -6.86 13.37 8.36
C THR A 269 -6.84 14.71 7.61
N THR A 270 -7.05 15.78 8.37
CA THR A 270 -6.98 17.18 7.94
C THR A 270 -5.61 17.51 7.32
N PRO A 271 -5.50 18.58 6.50
CA PRO A 271 -4.42 18.79 5.52
C PRO A 271 -3.01 19.07 6.08
N TYR A 272 -2.78 18.89 7.38
CA TYR A 272 -1.52 19.29 8.02
C TYR A 272 -0.39 18.27 7.82
N MET A 273 0.77 18.79 7.39
CA MET A 273 2.20 18.42 7.50
C MET A 273 2.64 16.97 7.83
N VAL A 274 1.87 16.19 8.59
CA VAL A 274 2.24 14.89 9.14
C VAL A 274 1.72 13.72 8.28
N SER A 275 0.72 13.95 7.42
CA SER A 275 0.05 12.94 6.57
C SER A 275 1.00 12.08 5.71
N PRO A 276 2.04 12.61 5.04
CA PRO A 276 2.93 11.78 4.21
C PRO A 276 3.72 10.77 5.04
N TYR A 277 4.36 11.21 6.13
CA TYR A 277 5.16 10.36 7.04
C TYR A 277 4.31 9.30 7.74
N ILE A 278 3.09 9.68 8.10
CA ILE A 278 2.06 8.80 8.65
C ILE A 278 1.69 7.68 7.66
N ALA A 279 1.46 8.03 6.40
CA ALA A 279 1.20 7.07 5.33
C ALA A 279 2.39 6.12 5.11
N TYR A 280 3.64 6.61 5.21
CA TYR A 280 4.85 5.80 5.02
C TYR A 280 5.03 4.72 6.10
N PHE A 281 4.92 5.08 7.39
CA PHE A 281 5.05 4.09 8.47
C PHE A 281 3.89 3.09 8.48
N GLY A 282 2.66 3.57 8.26
CA GLY A 282 1.49 2.71 8.05
C GLY A 282 1.69 1.73 6.92
N PHE A 283 2.14 2.20 5.75
CA PHE A 283 2.39 1.37 4.58
C PHE A 283 3.44 0.28 4.83
N ILE A 284 4.52 0.56 5.55
CA ILE A 284 5.56 -0.44 5.86
C ILE A 284 4.99 -1.56 6.75
N PHE A 285 4.34 -1.23 7.86
CA PHE A 285 3.77 -2.24 8.77
C PHE A 285 2.67 -3.05 8.10
N VAL A 286 1.85 -2.41 7.27
CA VAL A 286 0.79 -3.05 6.50
C VAL A 286 1.36 -3.95 5.41
N GLY A 287 2.38 -3.48 4.69
CA GLY A 287 3.11 -4.26 3.70
C GLY A 287 3.66 -5.56 4.30
N ILE A 288 4.17 -5.51 5.54
CA ILE A 288 4.61 -6.70 6.28
C ILE A 288 3.43 -7.64 6.58
N VAL A 289 2.29 -7.12 7.03
CA VAL A 289 1.09 -7.93 7.34
C VAL A 289 0.50 -8.56 6.08
N ILE A 290 0.32 -7.79 5.01
CA ILE A 290 -0.17 -8.26 3.70
C ILE A 290 0.78 -9.32 3.15
N TYR A 291 2.08 -9.06 3.17
CA TYR A 291 3.11 -10.03 2.77
C TYR A 291 2.97 -11.34 3.56
N TYR A 292 2.83 -11.26 4.88
CA TYR A 292 2.69 -12.45 5.73
C TYR A 292 1.39 -13.20 5.44
N ALA A 293 0.28 -12.50 5.22
CA ALA A 293 -1.01 -13.10 4.92
C ALA A 293 -1.03 -13.79 3.55
N ILE A 294 -0.49 -13.14 2.51
CA ILE A 294 -0.36 -13.70 1.15
C ILE A 294 0.57 -14.92 1.16
N SER A 295 1.74 -14.80 1.80
CA SER A 295 2.69 -15.91 1.96
C SER A 295 2.05 -17.11 2.67
N THR A 296 1.26 -16.83 3.71
CA THR A 296 0.52 -17.85 4.46
C THR A 296 -0.56 -18.50 3.61
N LEU A 297 -1.37 -17.72 2.88
CA LEU A 297 -2.41 -18.20 1.98
C LEU A 297 -1.83 -19.13 0.91
N ILE A 298 -0.75 -18.72 0.24
CA ILE A 298 -0.08 -19.52 -0.80
C ILE A 298 0.49 -20.81 -0.21
N SER A 299 1.09 -20.76 0.98
CA SER A 299 1.58 -21.96 1.64
C SER A 299 0.44 -22.92 1.99
N THR A 300 -0.73 -22.40 2.37
CA THR A 300 -1.93 -23.19 2.67
C THR A 300 -2.47 -23.87 1.42
N PHE A 301 -2.48 -23.18 0.27
CA PHE A 301 -2.82 -23.78 -1.03
C PHE A 301 -1.86 -24.92 -1.40
N LYS A 302 -0.56 -24.74 -1.21
CA LYS A 302 0.43 -25.81 -1.45
C LYS A 302 0.21 -27.02 -0.55
N ASP A 303 -0.08 -26.80 0.73
CA ASP A 303 -0.29 -27.87 1.71
C ASP A 303 -1.62 -28.62 1.43
N LEU A 304 -2.68 -27.92 1.01
CA LEU A 304 -3.94 -28.51 0.54
C LEU A 304 -3.79 -29.29 -0.78
N GLY A 305 -2.98 -28.79 -1.71
CA GLY A 305 -2.67 -29.49 -2.95
C GLY A 305 -1.92 -30.80 -2.70
N LYS A 306 -0.95 -30.79 -1.77
CA LYS A 306 -0.22 -32.00 -1.34
C LYS A 306 -1.12 -33.06 -0.70
N SER A 307 -2.07 -32.65 0.14
CA SER A 307 -3.01 -33.59 0.78
C SER A 307 -4.03 -34.18 -0.21
N GLN A 308 -4.38 -33.45 -1.28
CA GLN A 308 -5.28 -33.93 -2.34
C GLN A 308 -4.62 -34.85 -3.37
N ALA A 309 -3.31 -34.70 -3.60
CA ALA A 309 -2.59 -35.48 -4.61
C ALA A 309 -2.34 -36.95 -4.19
N GLY A 310 -2.51 -37.27 -2.90
CA GLY A 310 -2.02 -38.54 -2.34
C GLY A 310 -0.49 -38.63 -2.41
N GLU A 311 0.13 -39.47 -1.59
CA GLU A 311 1.60 -39.56 -1.43
C GLU A 311 2.39 -39.93 -2.71
N GLY A 312 1.75 -40.06 -3.89
CA GLY A 312 2.37 -40.61 -5.09
C GLY A 312 2.76 -39.63 -6.20
N LYS A 313 2.06 -38.51 -6.44
CA LYS A 313 2.37 -37.63 -7.59
C LYS A 313 2.01 -36.18 -7.29
N ALA A 314 2.98 -35.40 -6.86
CA ALA A 314 2.85 -33.95 -6.76
C ALA A 314 2.62 -33.36 -8.16
N ALA A 315 1.36 -33.04 -8.48
CA ALA A 315 1.05 -32.21 -9.62
C ALA A 315 1.56 -30.79 -9.33
N HIS A 316 2.60 -30.38 -10.05
CA HIS A 316 3.08 -29.00 -10.07
C HIS A 316 2.05 -28.11 -10.78
N THR A 317 0.97 -27.72 -10.11
CA THR A 317 0.16 -26.59 -10.58
C THR A 317 0.92 -25.31 -10.24
N GLY A 318 1.67 -24.83 -11.25
CA GLY A 318 2.68 -23.79 -11.16
C GLY A 318 2.12 -22.37 -11.19
N PHE A 319 1.40 -21.96 -10.14
CA PHE A 319 1.28 -20.54 -9.83
C PHE A 319 2.04 -20.28 -8.52
N SER A 320 3.30 -19.88 -8.65
CA SER A 320 4.18 -19.62 -7.51
C SER A 320 3.96 -18.20 -6.97
N LEU A 321 4.28 -17.98 -5.69
CA LEU A 321 4.33 -16.63 -5.07
C LEU A 321 5.13 -15.65 -5.93
N SER A 322 6.22 -16.14 -6.51
CA SER A 322 7.05 -15.39 -7.46
C SER A 322 6.26 -14.95 -8.68
N GLY A 323 5.39 -15.80 -9.23
CA GLY A 323 4.49 -15.45 -10.33
C GLY A 323 3.44 -14.39 -9.94
N ALA A 324 2.83 -14.50 -8.75
CA ALA A 324 1.86 -13.51 -8.28
C ALA A 324 2.49 -12.14 -8.00
N ILE A 325 3.67 -12.11 -7.35
CA ILE A 325 4.44 -10.87 -7.11
C ILE A 325 4.93 -10.30 -8.44
N PHE A 326 5.39 -11.14 -9.37
CA PHE A 326 5.80 -10.70 -10.69
C PHE A 326 4.64 -10.10 -11.46
N ILE A 327 3.45 -10.69 -11.41
CA ILE A 327 2.25 -10.15 -12.06
C ILE A 327 1.82 -8.82 -11.39
N ALA A 328 1.86 -8.73 -10.06
CA ALA A 328 1.55 -7.48 -9.36
C ALA A 328 2.57 -6.37 -9.69
N LEU A 329 3.87 -6.69 -9.69
CA LEU A 329 4.92 -5.78 -10.11
C LEU A 329 4.79 -5.42 -11.60
N LEU A 330 4.44 -6.37 -12.46
CA LEU A 330 4.15 -6.12 -13.87
C LEU A 330 3.00 -5.12 -14.00
N PHE A 331 1.88 -5.33 -13.31
CA PHE A 331 0.78 -4.37 -13.37
C PHE A 331 1.15 -3.00 -12.79
N LEU A 332 1.89 -2.93 -11.69
CA LEU A 332 2.34 -1.67 -11.09
C LEU A 332 3.40 -0.94 -11.94
N THR A 333 4.33 -1.66 -12.53
CA THR A 333 5.39 -1.08 -13.38
C THR A 333 4.84 -0.63 -14.73
N TRP A 334 3.80 -1.30 -15.23
CA TRP A 334 3.18 -0.97 -16.52
C TRP A 334 1.91 -0.13 -16.39
N SER A 335 1.39 0.10 -15.18
CA SER A 335 0.24 0.99 -14.97
C SER A 335 0.49 2.41 -15.51
N PRO A 336 1.70 3.00 -15.45
CA PRO A 336 2.02 4.23 -16.18
C PRO A 336 1.68 4.24 -17.68
N LEU A 337 1.79 3.09 -18.35
CA LEU A 337 1.52 2.97 -19.78
C LEU A 337 0.03 2.67 -20.06
N PHE A 338 -0.61 1.92 -19.17
CA PHE A 338 -2.00 1.50 -19.36
C PHE A 338 -3.03 2.49 -18.85
N LEU A 339 -2.75 3.20 -17.75
CA LEU A 339 -3.71 4.13 -17.15
C LEU A 339 -4.03 5.32 -18.10
N PRO A 340 -3.05 5.95 -18.78
CA PRO A 340 -3.35 7.03 -19.75
C PRO A 340 -4.16 6.57 -20.95
N ILE A 341 -4.16 5.28 -21.29
CA ILE A 341 -5.02 4.74 -22.37
C ILE A 341 -6.49 4.74 -21.93
N VAL A 342 -6.76 4.62 -20.62
CA VAL A 342 -8.11 4.51 -20.07
C VAL A 342 -8.77 5.89 -19.92
N ASP A 343 -8.02 6.90 -19.51
CA ASP A 343 -8.55 8.25 -19.22
C ASP A 343 -7.96 9.35 -20.10
N GLN A 344 -7.17 8.98 -21.12
CA GLN A 344 -6.49 9.89 -22.05
C GLN A 344 -5.53 10.88 -21.38
N GLY A 345 -5.14 10.67 -20.12
CA GLY A 345 -4.33 11.61 -19.37
C GLY A 345 -5.07 12.91 -18.98
N MET A 346 -6.39 12.94 -19.06
CA MET A 346 -7.19 14.12 -18.70
C MET A 346 -7.04 14.43 -17.20
N ASN A 347 -6.81 15.70 -16.89
CA ASN A 347 -6.79 16.23 -15.55
C ASN A 347 -7.87 17.32 -15.44
N ASN A 348 -8.99 17.02 -14.77
CA ASN A 348 -10.13 17.93 -14.66
C ASN A 348 -10.04 18.85 -13.44
N LYS A 349 -8.85 19.01 -12.85
CA LYS A 349 -8.64 19.91 -11.73
C LYS A 349 -8.82 21.36 -12.15
N ASN A 350 -9.25 22.20 -11.21
CA ASN A 350 -9.26 23.65 -11.37
C ASN A 350 -7.85 24.14 -11.68
N ASN A 351 -7.72 25.15 -12.51
CA ASN A 351 -6.45 25.73 -12.94
C ASN A 351 -5.53 24.76 -13.72
N SER A 352 -5.96 23.54 -14.03
CA SER A 352 -5.18 22.60 -14.86
C SER A 352 -5.21 23.01 -16.32
N ILE A 353 -4.08 22.91 -17.01
CA ILE A 353 -3.99 23.16 -18.45
C ILE A 353 -4.68 22.09 -19.30
N TYR A 354 -5.01 20.94 -18.70
CA TYR A 354 -5.72 19.84 -19.35
C TYR A 354 -7.22 19.87 -19.09
N ASN A 355 -7.69 20.78 -18.26
CA ASN A 355 -9.10 20.94 -17.95
C ASN A 355 -9.76 21.88 -18.97
N PRO A 356 -10.65 21.38 -19.86
CA PRO A 356 -11.35 22.21 -20.83
C PRO A 356 -12.56 22.94 -20.23
N ASP A 357 -12.96 22.62 -18.99
CA ASP A 357 -14.12 23.23 -18.35
C ASP A 357 -13.84 24.69 -17.96
N TRP A 358 -14.88 25.40 -17.54
CA TRP A 358 -14.85 26.85 -17.25
C TRP A 358 -13.77 27.27 -16.23
N ASN A 359 -13.38 26.37 -15.32
CA ASN A 359 -12.42 26.58 -14.24
C ASN A 359 -11.00 26.03 -14.56
N GLY A 360 -10.74 25.62 -15.80
CA GLY A 360 -9.42 25.18 -16.26
C GLY A 360 -8.59 26.30 -16.88
N TRP A 361 -7.31 26.01 -17.18
CA TRP A 361 -6.36 26.92 -17.84
C TRP A 361 -6.01 26.48 -19.27
N SER A 362 -6.81 25.61 -19.88
CA SER A 362 -6.53 25.09 -21.22
C SER A 362 -6.42 26.19 -22.27
N ASN A 363 -7.30 27.20 -22.22
CA ASN A 363 -7.29 28.33 -23.17
C ASN A 363 -6.03 29.17 -23.03
N PHE A 364 -5.62 29.46 -21.79
CA PHE A 364 -4.38 30.19 -21.53
C PHE A 364 -3.15 29.41 -22.02
N ALA A 365 -3.08 28.11 -21.75
CA ALA A 365 -1.99 27.26 -22.21
C ALA A 365 -1.94 27.14 -23.74
N GLU A 366 -3.09 27.11 -24.42
CA GLU A 366 -3.17 27.13 -25.89
C GLU A 366 -2.69 28.46 -26.46
N ALA A 367 -3.15 29.59 -25.90
CA ALA A 367 -2.69 30.91 -26.32
C ALA A 367 -1.17 31.10 -26.15
N VAL A 368 -0.58 30.59 -25.06
CA VAL A 368 0.88 30.61 -24.88
C VAL A 368 1.60 29.76 -25.94
N ARG A 369 1.03 28.63 -26.36
CA ARG A 369 1.59 27.84 -27.48
C ARG A 369 1.47 28.57 -28.81
N ASP A 370 0.36 29.29 -29.02
CA ASP A 370 0.10 30.04 -30.24
C ASP A 370 1.05 31.24 -30.41
N GLU A 371 1.51 31.83 -29.30
CA GLU A 371 2.62 32.81 -29.29
C GLU A 371 3.99 32.18 -29.64
N GLY A 372 4.08 30.85 -29.73
CA GLY A 372 5.28 30.13 -30.15
C GLY A 372 6.15 29.60 -29.02
N TYR A 373 5.72 29.70 -27.75
CA TYR A 373 6.44 29.13 -26.61
C TYR A 373 6.33 27.59 -26.57
N ASP A 374 7.39 26.93 -26.11
CA ASP A 374 7.36 25.50 -25.80
C ASP A 374 6.67 25.26 -24.45
N VAL A 375 5.43 24.76 -24.47
CA VAL A 375 4.61 24.55 -23.27
C VAL A 375 4.68 23.10 -22.80
N MET A 376 5.16 22.92 -21.57
CA MET A 376 5.28 21.63 -20.88
C MET A 376 4.50 21.61 -19.56
N SER A 377 4.33 20.43 -18.97
CA SER A 377 3.72 20.26 -17.64
C SER A 377 4.50 19.31 -16.75
N ILE A 378 4.58 19.61 -15.46
CA ILE A 378 5.19 18.73 -14.44
C ILE A 378 4.10 17.98 -13.69
N GLN A 379 4.10 16.66 -13.80
CA GLN A 379 3.13 15.79 -13.10
C GLN A 379 3.68 15.17 -11.81
N SER A 380 4.99 15.23 -11.55
CA SER A 380 5.65 14.46 -10.47
C SER A 380 6.45 15.30 -9.47
N SER A 381 7.56 15.89 -9.90
CA SER A 381 8.42 16.70 -9.04
C SER A 381 9.04 17.83 -9.85
N ILE A 382 9.12 19.01 -9.24
CA ILE A 382 9.74 20.20 -9.84
C ILE A 382 11.23 19.97 -10.15
N SER A 383 11.90 19.08 -9.43
CA SER A 383 13.30 18.70 -9.72
C SER A 383 13.52 18.15 -11.15
N THR A 384 12.47 17.72 -11.84
CA THR A 384 12.56 17.28 -13.25
C THR A 384 12.90 18.43 -14.20
N VAL A 385 12.66 19.67 -13.80
CA VAL A 385 13.03 20.88 -14.57
C VAL A 385 14.54 20.98 -14.77
N ASP A 386 15.36 20.42 -13.88
CA ASP A 386 16.82 20.36 -14.06
C ASP A 386 17.25 19.53 -15.28
N GLN A 387 16.35 18.73 -15.86
CA GLN A 387 16.62 17.93 -17.06
C GLN A 387 16.38 18.71 -18.36
N LEU A 388 15.75 19.89 -18.28
CA LEU A 388 15.50 20.74 -19.43
C LEU A 388 16.79 21.43 -19.89
N ASP A 389 16.77 21.98 -21.11
CA ASP A 389 17.95 22.62 -21.70
C ASP A 389 18.42 23.79 -20.81
N PRO A 390 19.65 23.73 -20.26
CA PRO A 390 20.15 24.76 -19.36
C PRO A 390 20.39 26.12 -20.04
N ASN A 391 20.40 26.18 -21.37
CA ASN A 391 20.61 27.42 -22.12
C ASN A 391 19.30 28.20 -22.35
N LYS A 392 18.16 27.53 -22.30
CA LYS A 392 16.84 28.13 -22.48
C LYS A 392 16.36 28.84 -21.22
N GLN A 393 15.48 29.81 -21.39
CA GLN A 393 14.75 30.42 -20.29
C GLN A 393 13.61 29.52 -19.86
N ILE A 394 13.63 29.09 -18.61
CA ILE A 394 12.58 28.26 -18.05
C ILE A 394 11.63 29.18 -17.27
N ILE A 395 10.34 29.15 -17.59
CA ILE A 395 9.30 29.89 -16.90
C ILE A 395 8.40 28.88 -16.19
N LEU A 396 8.54 28.76 -14.87
CA LEU A 396 7.69 27.88 -14.07
C LEU A 396 6.40 28.61 -13.68
N VAL A 397 5.25 28.08 -14.09
CA VAL A 397 3.92 28.57 -13.75
C VAL A 397 3.29 27.68 -12.69
N ILE A 398 2.95 28.27 -11.55
CA ILE A 398 2.32 27.62 -10.40
C ILE A 398 0.89 28.18 -10.26
N GLY A 399 -0.12 27.31 -10.35
CA GLY A 399 -1.54 27.69 -10.32
C GLY A 399 -2.28 27.09 -9.13
N GLY A 400 -2.57 27.92 -8.12
CA GLY A 400 -3.37 27.55 -6.93
C GLY A 400 -2.84 26.33 -6.18
N PRO A 401 -1.56 26.32 -5.76
CA PRO A 401 -0.96 25.12 -5.20
C PRO A 401 -1.55 24.84 -3.82
N ASN A 402 -2.12 23.66 -3.61
CA ASN A 402 -2.65 23.26 -2.29
C ASN A 402 -2.04 21.94 -1.78
N VAL A 403 -0.99 21.47 -2.47
CA VAL A 403 -0.14 20.37 -2.02
C VAL A 403 1.13 20.96 -1.43
N PHE A 404 1.61 20.32 -0.37
CA PHE A 404 2.83 20.75 0.32
C PHE A 404 4.08 20.59 -0.56
N TYR A 405 4.81 21.68 -0.73
CA TYR A 405 6.15 21.66 -1.31
C TYR A 405 7.15 21.07 -0.33
N ASN A 406 7.95 20.09 -0.77
CA ASN A 406 8.92 19.42 0.10
C ASN A 406 10.12 20.35 0.37
N PRO A 407 10.29 20.84 1.62
CA PRO A 407 11.31 21.83 1.94
C PRO A 407 12.73 21.30 1.80
N LEU A 408 12.92 19.96 1.85
CA LEU A 408 14.25 19.35 1.74
C LEU A 408 14.73 19.20 0.30
N SER A 409 13.82 19.17 -0.69
CA SER A 409 14.18 18.98 -2.10
C SER A 409 13.89 20.18 -2.96
N GLU A 410 12.77 20.86 -2.75
CA GLU A 410 12.27 21.89 -3.67
C GLU A 410 12.79 23.28 -3.31
N ILE A 411 12.96 23.60 -2.01
CA ILE A 411 13.55 24.88 -1.59
C ILE A 411 15.01 24.99 -2.03
N PRO A 412 15.90 23.99 -1.81
CA PRO A 412 17.25 24.04 -2.36
C PRO A 412 17.26 24.13 -3.88
N TYR A 413 16.31 23.46 -4.55
CA TYR A 413 16.15 23.56 -6.00
C TYR A 413 15.88 25.01 -6.42
N PHE A 414 14.89 25.70 -5.84
CA PHE A 414 14.58 27.09 -6.20
C PHE A 414 15.76 28.04 -5.98
N LEU A 415 16.49 27.89 -4.87
CA LEU A 415 17.69 28.69 -4.61
C LEU A 415 18.78 28.49 -5.68
N THR A 416 18.90 27.27 -6.22
CA THR A 416 19.81 27.00 -7.34
C THR A 416 19.24 27.41 -8.70
N ALA A 417 17.93 27.31 -8.89
CA ALA A 417 17.24 27.62 -10.14
C ALA A 417 17.28 29.12 -10.44
N PHE A 418 17.07 29.99 -9.44
CA PHE A 418 17.18 31.44 -9.60
C PHE A 418 18.58 31.93 -9.98
N ARG A 419 19.60 31.06 -9.85
CA ARG A 419 20.95 31.29 -10.36
C ARG A 419 21.13 30.73 -11.78
N ARG A 420 20.06 30.60 -12.55
CA ARG A 420 20.06 30.18 -13.95
C ARG A 420 19.03 31.03 -14.71
N ASN A 421 18.85 30.75 -16.00
CA ASN A 421 17.79 31.35 -16.82
C ASN A 421 16.43 30.78 -16.38
N PHE A 422 15.94 31.25 -15.24
CA PHE A 422 14.75 30.72 -14.60
C PHE A 422 13.88 31.87 -14.07
N SER A 423 12.61 31.87 -14.46
CA SER A 423 11.60 32.81 -13.99
C SER A 423 10.43 32.04 -13.37
N MET A 424 9.70 32.70 -12.48
CA MET A 424 8.60 32.07 -11.75
C MET A 424 7.34 32.92 -11.84
N PHE A 425 6.22 32.27 -12.16
CA PHE A 425 4.89 32.84 -12.15
C PHE A 425 4.04 32.11 -11.11
N VAL A 426 3.77 32.75 -9.97
CA VAL A 426 3.02 32.15 -8.87
C VAL A 426 1.63 32.75 -8.80
N ASN A 427 0.61 31.91 -8.83
CA ASN A 427 -0.78 32.32 -8.65
C ASN A 427 -1.33 31.58 -7.42
N GLU A 428 -1.64 32.31 -6.36
CA GLU A 428 -2.18 31.76 -5.12
C GLU A 428 -3.72 31.70 -5.17
N ASP A 429 -4.32 30.67 -4.60
CA ASP A 429 -5.78 30.53 -4.49
C ASP A 429 -6.12 29.87 -3.14
N HIS A 430 -5.89 30.64 -2.07
CA HIS A 430 -6.05 30.20 -0.66
C HIS A 430 -5.28 28.92 -0.29
N GLY A 431 -4.18 28.65 -0.97
CA GLY A 431 -3.37 27.45 -0.87
C GLY A 431 -2.08 27.62 -0.07
N GLN A 432 -1.02 26.96 -0.55
CA GLN A 432 0.28 26.77 0.10
C GLN A 432 1.42 27.55 -0.58
N ALA A 433 1.14 28.38 -1.59
CA ALA A 433 2.17 29.15 -2.29
C ALA A 433 2.85 30.14 -1.33
N GLY A 434 2.09 30.71 -0.39
CA GLY A 434 2.63 31.51 0.71
C GLY A 434 3.71 30.79 1.52
N ASN A 435 3.50 29.52 1.86
CA ASN A 435 4.49 28.73 2.60
C ASN A 435 5.74 28.44 1.76
N LEU A 436 5.57 28.21 0.46
CA LEU A 436 6.70 28.05 -0.47
C LEU A 436 7.55 29.31 -0.56
N LEU A 437 6.91 30.47 -0.80
CA LEU A 437 7.60 31.75 -0.95
C LEU A 437 8.24 32.17 0.37
N PHE A 438 7.58 31.95 1.51
CA PHE A 438 8.16 32.20 2.83
C PHE A 438 9.37 31.31 3.11
N SER A 439 9.29 30.01 2.80
CA SER A 439 10.40 29.08 3.02
C SER A 439 11.59 29.42 2.12
N THR A 440 11.32 29.84 0.88
CA THR A 440 12.35 30.31 -0.07
C THR A 440 13.00 31.60 0.44
N TYR A 441 12.19 32.55 0.94
CA TYR A 441 12.67 33.77 1.61
C TYR A 441 13.62 33.44 2.75
N ALA A 442 13.17 32.65 3.73
CA ALA A 442 13.94 32.27 4.89
C ALA A 442 15.27 31.58 4.52
N ALA A 443 15.25 30.71 3.52
CA ALA A 443 16.45 30.02 3.04
C ALA A 443 17.39 30.94 2.25
N SER A 444 16.87 31.99 1.61
CA SER A 444 17.64 32.96 0.81
C SER A 444 18.32 34.07 1.62
N LEU A 445 17.94 34.26 2.90
CA LEU A 445 18.43 35.33 3.79
C LEU A 445 19.96 35.47 3.86
N LEU A 446 20.70 34.37 3.65
CA LEU A 446 22.16 34.35 3.75
C LEU A 446 22.90 34.63 2.43
N THR A 447 22.20 34.73 1.29
CA THR A 447 22.87 34.80 -0.02
C THR A 447 22.39 35.97 -0.89
N SER A 448 21.10 36.06 -1.17
CA SER A 448 20.45 37.19 -1.83
C SER A 448 18.95 37.07 -1.52
N PRO A 449 18.35 37.99 -0.77
CA PRO A 449 16.99 37.80 -0.28
C PRO A 449 16.02 37.83 -1.46
N THR A 450 15.35 36.71 -1.69
CA THR A 450 14.08 36.69 -2.44
C THR A 450 13.07 37.61 -1.71
N PRO A 451 12.05 38.15 -2.38
CA PRO A 451 11.11 39.05 -1.71
C PRO A 451 10.20 38.27 -0.72
N LEU A 452 9.88 38.88 0.42
CA LEU A 452 8.96 38.28 1.38
C LEU A 452 7.52 38.43 0.87
N THR A 453 6.79 37.32 0.79
CA THR A 453 5.39 37.33 0.33
C THR A 453 4.50 36.82 1.45
N LEU A 454 3.48 37.59 1.80
CA LEU A 454 2.49 37.24 2.80
C LEU A 454 1.11 37.38 2.15
N PHE A 455 0.38 36.27 2.05
CA PHE A 455 -0.99 36.25 1.57
C PHE A 455 -1.93 36.37 2.76
N ALA A 456 -2.84 37.33 2.70
CA ALA A 456 -3.92 37.40 3.67
C ALA A 456 -4.92 36.26 3.38
N GLN A 457 -5.29 35.52 4.43
CA GLN A 457 -6.33 34.49 4.34
C GLN A 457 -7.70 35.14 4.37
N GLY A 458 -8.58 34.77 3.42
CA GLY A 458 -9.94 35.31 3.30
C GLY A 458 -10.23 35.80 1.88
N VAL A 459 -11.49 36.10 1.59
CA VAL A 459 -11.95 36.49 0.25
C VAL A 459 -11.91 38.01 0.10
N LEU A 460 -11.21 38.50 -0.91
CA LEU A 460 -11.18 39.89 -1.28
C LEU A 460 -12.54 40.29 -1.86
N ASN A 461 -13.16 41.26 -1.21
CA ASN A 461 -14.36 41.94 -1.66
C ASN A 461 -13.98 43.35 -2.13
N ASP A 462 -14.48 43.78 -3.29
CA ASP A 462 -14.44 45.19 -3.71
C ASP A 462 -15.86 45.69 -3.98
N ASN A 463 -16.37 46.56 -3.10
CA ASN A 463 -17.70 47.15 -3.27
C ASN A 463 -17.75 48.26 -4.33
N ALA A 464 -16.59 48.72 -4.84
CA ALA A 464 -16.55 49.82 -5.82
C ALA A 464 -16.47 49.35 -7.27
N SER A 465 -15.70 48.29 -7.55
CA SER A 465 -15.44 47.80 -8.91
C SER A 465 -15.46 46.28 -8.92
N TYR A 466 -16.58 45.71 -9.34
CA TYR A 466 -16.80 44.26 -9.37
C TYR A 466 -17.69 43.85 -10.55
N TRP A 467 -17.67 42.56 -10.90
CA TRP A 467 -18.46 42.03 -12.01
C TRP A 467 -19.86 41.55 -11.63
N LYS A 468 -19.98 40.38 -10.97
CA LYS A 468 -21.27 39.75 -10.59
C LYS A 468 -21.65 40.06 -9.15
N ASP A 469 -20.67 39.95 -8.27
CA ASP A 469 -20.77 40.26 -6.85
C ASP A 469 -19.42 40.79 -6.36
N PRO A 470 -19.34 41.39 -5.15
CA PRO A 470 -18.11 41.98 -4.64
C PRO A 470 -16.90 41.02 -4.57
N THR A 471 -17.12 39.70 -4.57
CA THR A 471 -16.04 38.69 -4.56
C THR A 471 -15.37 38.51 -5.93
N PHE A 472 -15.90 39.14 -6.99
CA PHE A 472 -15.29 39.22 -8.32
C PHE A 472 -14.79 40.63 -8.62
N PRO A 473 -13.73 41.11 -7.94
CA PRO A 473 -13.25 42.46 -8.11
C PRO A 473 -12.64 42.66 -9.50
N ILE A 474 -12.89 43.84 -10.10
CA ILE A 474 -12.32 44.24 -11.39
C ILE A 474 -11.20 45.23 -11.13
N ILE A 475 -9.98 44.80 -11.45
CA ILE A 475 -8.75 45.57 -11.30
C ILE A 475 -8.60 46.48 -12.51
N LYS A 476 -8.58 47.79 -12.24
CA LYS A 476 -8.41 48.86 -13.25
C LYS A 476 -7.21 49.76 -12.96
N ASN A 477 -6.66 49.64 -11.76
CA ASN A 477 -5.54 50.46 -11.30
C ASN A 477 -4.23 49.73 -11.56
N PHE A 478 -3.67 49.95 -12.74
CA PHE A 478 -2.35 49.48 -13.14
C PHE A 478 -1.39 50.68 -13.24
N PRO A 479 -0.24 50.67 -12.57
CA PRO A 479 0.82 51.63 -12.84
C PRO A 479 1.39 51.38 -14.24
N ASP A 480 1.93 52.41 -14.89
CA ASP A 480 2.62 52.25 -16.17
C ASP A 480 3.87 51.37 -15.99
N ALA A 481 3.75 50.08 -16.35
CA ALA A 481 4.78 49.07 -16.19
C ALA A 481 5.27 48.52 -17.53
N GLY A 482 5.09 49.30 -18.60
CA GLY A 482 5.50 48.93 -19.96
C GLY A 482 4.74 47.71 -20.47
N ILE A 483 5.48 46.67 -20.85
CA ILE A 483 4.93 45.50 -21.55
C ILE A 483 3.85 44.76 -20.74
N LEU A 484 3.98 44.75 -19.41
CA LEU A 484 3.02 44.07 -18.54
C LEU A 484 1.61 44.64 -18.65
N THR A 485 1.48 45.95 -18.82
CA THR A 485 0.20 46.66 -18.82
C THR A 485 -0.22 47.10 -20.21
N GLN A 486 0.51 46.68 -21.25
CA GLN A 486 0.22 47.03 -22.63
C GLN A 486 -1.09 46.38 -23.07
N ASN A 487 -2.04 47.20 -23.54
CA ASN A 487 -3.39 46.77 -23.95
C ASN A 487 -4.20 46.09 -22.83
N VAL A 488 -3.92 46.39 -21.56
CA VAL A 488 -4.66 45.87 -20.40
C VAL A 488 -5.33 47.03 -19.69
N ASN A 489 -6.66 47.08 -19.73
CA ASN A 489 -7.47 48.09 -19.08
C ASN A 489 -8.20 47.52 -17.86
N GLU A 490 -8.72 46.31 -17.97
CA GLU A 490 -9.46 45.66 -16.88
C GLU A 490 -9.20 44.16 -16.78
N VAL A 491 -8.88 43.71 -15.56
CA VAL A 491 -8.69 42.30 -15.23
C VAL A 491 -9.66 41.91 -14.13
N CYS A 492 -10.46 40.87 -14.37
CA CYS A 492 -11.39 40.35 -13.37
C CYS A 492 -10.72 39.27 -12.54
N LEU A 493 -10.89 39.31 -11.22
CA LEU A 493 -10.52 38.23 -10.31
C LEU A 493 -11.76 37.43 -9.90
N SER A 494 -11.57 36.27 -9.28
CA SER A 494 -12.65 35.41 -8.79
C SER A 494 -12.33 34.86 -7.41
N SER A 495 -13.03 35.36 -6.38
CA SER A 495 -12.83 34.97 -4.98
C SER A 495 -11.36 35.06 -4.53
N SER A 496 -10.63 36.05 -5.03
CA SER A 496 -9.19 36.19 -4.79
C SER A 496 -8.86 36.44 -3.32
N GLY A 497 -7.63 36.19 -2.92
CA GLY A 497 -7.08 36.76 -1.69
C GLY A 497 -6.57 38.18 -1.92
N GLY A 498 -5.62 38.59 -1.08
CA GLY A 498 -4.84 39.80 -1.30
C GLY A 498 -3.47 39.70 -0.64
N PHE A 499 -2.51 40.46 -1.14
CA PHE A 499 -1.22 40.58 -0.49
C PHE A 499 -1.30 41.47 0.73
N LEU A 500 -0.60 41.05 1.79
CA LEU A 500 -0.54 41.81 3.01
C LEU A 500 0.14 43.16 2.79
N GLY A 501 -0.55 44.22 3.22
CA GLY A 501 0.10 45.45 3.65
C GLY A 501 0.14 46.59 2.64
N GLY A 502 -0.52 46.53 1.49
CA GLY A 502 -0.64 47.68 0.58
C GLY A 502 0.73 48.30 0.24
N THR A 503 1.05 49.46 0.84
CA THR A 503 2.37 50.11 0.71
C THR A 503 3.54 49.33 1.34
N LEU A 504 3.29 48.50 2.36
CA LEU A 504 4.27 47.59 2.96
C LEU A 504 4.74 46.52 1.97
N PHE A 505 3.91 46.12 0.99
CA PHE A 505 4.28 45.13 -0.02
C PHE A 505 5.55 45.56 -0.78
N GLY A 506 5.68 46.87 -1.06
CA GLY A 506 6.88 47.46 -1.62
C GLY A 506 8.12 47.31 -0.72
N GLN A 507 7.94 47.49 0.58
CA GLN A 507 9.01 47.35 1.58
C GLN A 507 9.46 45.91 1.77
N LEU A 508 8.59 44.93 1.46
CA LEU A 508 8.92 43.50 1.46
C LEU A 508 9.73 43.06 0.22
N GLY A 509 10.07 44.01 -0.65
CA GLY A 509 10.94 43.81 -1.80
C GLY A 509 10.20 43.59 -3.11
N TRP A 510 8.87 43.68 -3.15
CA TRP A 510 8.07 43.56 -4.37
C TRP A 510 7.85 44.91 -5.07
N ASN A 511 7.67 44.89 -6.39
CA ASN A 511 7.09 46.01 -7.12
C ASN A 511 5.59 45.76 -7.30
N PHE A 512 4.79 46.73 -6.87
CA PHE A 512 3.34 46.71 -7.00
C PHE A 512 2.92 46.88 -8.47
N LEU A 513 1.97 46.07 -8.95
CA LEU A 513 1.47 46.13 -10.34
C LEU A 513 -0.04 46.26 -10.45
N GLY A 514 -0.83 45.81 -9.48
CA GLY A 514 -2.28 45.96 -9.58
C GLY A 514 -2.97 45.88 -8.24
N SER A 515 -3.93 46.78 -8.02
CA SER A 515 -4.73 46.87 -6.80
C SER A 515 -6.18 47.14 -7.10
N THR A 516 -7.02 46.84 -6.12
CA THR A 516 -8.41 47.25 -6.14
C THR A 516 -8.54 48.76 -6.27
N SER A 517 -9.63 49.20 -6.90
CA SER A 517 -9.81 50.60 -7.28
C SER A 517 -10.10 51.55 -6.11
N SER A 518 -10.44 51.01 -4.93
CA SER A 518 -11.04 51.80 -3.86
C SER A 518 -10.57 51.41 -2.46
N GLN A 519 -10.83 52.33 -1.51
CA GLN A 519 -10.76 52.07 -0.07
C GLN A 519 -11.92 51.22 0.46
N TYR A 520 -12.90 50.89 -0.39
CA TYR A 520 -14.05 50.06 -0.07
C TYR A 520 -13.80 48.57 -0.32
N SER A 521 -12.52 48.19 -0.53
CA SER A 521 -12.12 46.81 -0.62
C SER A 521 -11.59 46.30 0.72
N TRP A 522 -11.91 45.07 1.05
CA TRP A 522 -11.42 44.38 2.24
C TRP A 522 -11.34 42.89 1.99
N ILE A 523 -10.54 42.19 2.78
CA ILE A 523 -10.42 40.74 2.74
C ILE A 523 -11.26 40.21 3.91
N ASP A 524 -12.32 39.52 3.56
CA ASP A 524 -13.28 38.91 4.46
C ASP A 524 -12.76 37.55 4.91
N ARG A 525 -12.32 37.47 6.17
CA ARG A 525 -11.67 36.27 6.69
C ARG A 525 -12.68 35.26 7.24
N ASP A 526 -13.80 35.71 7.78
CA ASP A 526 -14.84 34.85 8.34
C ASP A 526 -15.98 34.54 7.35
N ASN A 527 -15.89 35.10 6.14
CA ASN A 527 -16.80 34.89 5.01
C ASN A 527 -18.25 35.29 5.35
N ASN A 528 -18.41 36.35 6.14
CA ASN A 528 -19.71 36.86 6.57
C ASN A 528 -20.27 37.98 5.65
N GLY A 529 -19.47 38.45 4.68
CA GLY A 529 -19.77 39.51 3.72
C GLY A 529 -19.72 40.93 4.29
N ILE A 530 -19.22 41.12 5.51
CA ILE A 530 -19.26 42.37 6.28
C ILE A 530 -17.88 42.66 6.87
N TYR A 531 -17.28 43.78 6.48
CA TYR A 531 -16.02 44.22 7.06
C TYR A 531 -16.12 44.45 8.58
N ASN A 532 -15.27 43.77 9.34
CA ASN A 532 -15.10 43.96 10.77
C ASN A 532 -13.62 44.20 11.09
N ALA A 533 -13.27 45.42 11.49
CA ALA A 533 -11.89 45.80 11.80
C ALA A 533 -11.19 44.95 12.90
N ASN A 534 -11.95 44.23 13.73
CA ASN A 534 -11.40 43.32 14.75
C ASN A 534 -11.38 41.85 14.30
N GLY A 535 -12.23 41.47 13.34
CA GLY A 535 -12.34 40.10 12.82
C GLY A 535 -11.48 39.89 11.56
N ASP A 536 -11.42 40.90 10.70
CA ASP A 536 -10.65 40.96 9.46
C ASP A 536 -9.27 41.56 9.71
N THR A 537 -8.52 40.91 10.60
CA THR A 537 -7.12 41.21 10.85
C THR A 537 -6.23 40.02 10.52
N TYR A 538 -5.05 40.32 9.99
CA TYR A 538 -3.99 39.35 9.79
C TYR A 538 -3.05 39.37 10.98
N ASN A 539 -2.99 38.22 11.66
CA ASN A 539 -2.05 38.01 12.75
C ASN A 539 -0.77 37.42 12.18
N LEU A 540 0.36 38.07 12.45
CA LEU A 540 1.66 37.56 12.06
C LEU A 540 1.94 36.23 12.81
N PRO A 541 2.46 35.19 12.14
CA PRO A 541 2.83 33.95 12.82
C PRO A 541 3.84 34.19 13.95
N ASP A 542 3.71 33.47 15.07
CA ASP A 542 4.60 33.63 16.24
C ASP A 542 6.09 33.42 15.91
N THR A 543 6.39 32.58 14.93
CA THR A 543 7.76 32.39 14.42
C THR A 543 8.33 33.63 13.73
N PHE A 544 7.46 34.43 13.11
CA PHE A 544 7.84 35.68 12.48
C PHE A 544 8.02 36.78 13.53
N THR A 545 7.14 36.81 14.53
CA THR A 545 7.24 37.78 15.63
C THR A 545 8.51 37.54 16.46
N SER A 546 8.90 36.29 16.71
CA SER A 546 10.15 35.98 17.42
C SER A 546 11.41 36.42 16.65
N VAL A 547 11.44 36.20 15.33
CA VAL A 547 12.60 36.60 14.50
C VAL A 547 12.70 38.13 14.37
N LEU A 548 11.56 38.83 14.32
CA LEU A 548 11.53 40.28 14.25
C LEU A 548 11.83 40.96 15.60
N GLN A 549 11.43 40.35 16.72
CA GLN A 549 11.73 40.85 18.07
C GLN A 549 13.23 40.90 18.36
N ASP A 550 14.00 39.98 17.77
CA ASP A 550 15.47 39.95 17.88
C ASP A 550 16.16 41.06 17.05
N GLN A 551 15.45 41.74 16.14
CA GLN A 551 15.98 42.87 15.38
C GLN A 551 15.45 44.22 15.91
N GLU A 552 16.16 44.79 16.89
CA GLU A 552 15.80 46.02 17.63
C GLU A 552 15.34 47.20 16.74
N SER A 553 15.81 47.28 15.48
CA SER A 553 15.47 48.36 14.55
C SER A 553 14.04 48.28 13.97
N MET A 554 13.46 47.08 13.83
CA MET A 554 12.13 46.90 13.24
C MET A 554 10.99 46.89 14.27
N VAL A 555 11.31 46.59 15.53
CA VAL A 555 10.35 46.52 16.64
C VAL A 555 9.68 47.86 16.92
N SER A 556 10.37 49.00 16.71
CA SER A 556 9.80 50.33 16.97
C SER A 556 8.69 50.75 16.01
N VAL A 557 8.70 50.24 14.76
CA VAL A 557 7.70 50.54 13.72
C VAL A 557 6.55 49.53 13.75
N LEU A 558 6.82 48.30 14.17
CA LEU A 558 5.87 47.18 14.15
C LEU A 558 5.23 46.87 15.52
N GLY A 559 5.64 47.49 16.62
CA GLY A 559 5.15 47.18 17.97
C GLY A 559 3.63 47.19 18.11
N ASN A 560 2.95 48.24 17.61
CA ASN A 560 1.49 48.31 17.63
C ASN A 560 0.83 47.35 16.61
N ILE A 561 1.53 47.01 15.54
CA ILE A 561 1.07 46.08 14.50
C ILE A 561 1.11 44.62 15.01
N LEU A 562 2.09 44.30 15.86
CA LEU A 562 2.25 42.97 16.46
C LEU A 562 1.17 42.66 17.52
N GLU A 563 0.65 43.68 18.21
CA GLU A 563 -0.40 43.49 19.23
C GLU A 563 -1.83 43.47 18.65
N VAL A 564 -2.11 44.24 17.61
CA VAL A 564 -3.47 44.44 17.07
C VAL A 564 -3.73 43.65 15.78
N GLY A 565 -2.67 43.20 15.10
CA GLY A 565 -2.74 42.61 13.77
C GLY A 565 -2.88 43.67 12.67
N LEU A 566 -2.60 43.28 11.43
CA LEU A 566 -2.77 44.16 10.27
C LEU A 566 -4.22 44.13 9.80
N GLN A 567 -4.88 45.29 9.80
CA GLN A 567 -6.24 45.40 9.26
C GLN A 567 -6.26 45.03 7.78
N LEU A 568 -7.23 44.22 7.39
CA LEU A 568 -7.42 43.75 6.03
C LEU A 568 -8.49 44.55 5.28
N GLY A 569 -8.67 45.83 5.61
CA GLY A 569 -9.63 46.71 4.95
C GLY A 569 -9.37 48.19 5.21
N GLY A 570 -10.11 49.05 4.53
CA GLY A 570 -9.98 50.51 4.63
C GLY A 570 -8.87 51.11 3.75
N TYR A 571 -8.24 50.31 2.90
CA TYR A 571 -7.28 50.72 1.88
C TYR A 571 -7.35 49.79 0.67
N SER A 572 -6.80 50.26 -0.45
CA SER A 572 -6.71 49.50 -1.70
C SER A 572 -5.84 48.26 -1.52
N GLN A 573 -6.37 47.09 -1.86
CA GLN A 573 -5.70 45.80 -1.66
C GLN A 573 -4.86 45.45 -2.89
N THR A 574 -3.60 45.12 -2.67
CA THR A 574 -2.69 44.68 -3.73
C THR A 574 -2.99 43.23 -4.10
N VAL A 575 -3.08 42.95 -5.40
CA VAL A 575 -3.43 41.62 -5.94
C VAL A 575 -2.44 41.10 -6.97
N PHE A 576 -1.61 41.99 -7.54
CA PHE A 576 -0.51 41.62 -8.44
C PHE A 576 0.80 42.26 -8.01
N GLY A 577 1.87 41.46 -8.02
CA GLY A 577 3.22 41.87 -7.69
C GLY A 577 4.25 41.30 -8.66
N MET A 578 5.33 42.04 -8.88
CA MET A 578 6.44 41.60 -9.71
C MET A 578 7.78 41.91 -9.06
N LYS A 579 8.81 41.13 -9.39
CA LYS A 579 10.17 41.36 -8.94
C LYS A 579 11.16 40.93 -10.01
N GLU A 580 12.09 41.82 -10.34
CA GLU A 580 13.31 41.42 -11.04
C GLU A 580 14.34 40.97 -10.01
N LEU A 581 14.79 39.72 -10.13
CA LEU A 581 15.81 39.14 -9.25
C LEU A 581 17.21 39.29 -9.84
N ALA A 582 17.32 39.07 -11.15
CA ALA A 582 18.55 39.23 -11.92
C ALA A 582 18.18 39.55 -13.39
N LEU A 583 18.90 40.46 -14.03
CA LEU A 583 18.77 40.72 -15.45
C LEU A 583 20.16 40.81 -16.09
N ASN A 584 20.48 39.82 -16.93
CA ASN A 584 21.79 39.70 -17.58
C ASN A 584 22.96 39.73 -16.59
N GLU A 585 22.76 39.20 -15.39
CA GLU A 585 23.79 39.19 -14.37
C GLU A 585 24.85 38.12 -14.64
N PRO A 586 26.14 38.43 -14.43
CA PRO A 586 27.20 37.45 -14.62
C PRO A 586 27.08 36.35 -13.58
N ILE A 587 27.21 35.10 -14.01
CA ILE A 587 27.27 33.94 -13.13
C ILE A 587 28.47 33.06 -13.42
N THR A 588 29.11 32.59 -12.35
CA THR A 588 30.15 31.58 -12.41
C THR A 588 29.64 30.28 -11.79
N VAL A 589 29.37 29.27 -12.63
CA VAL A 589 29.02 27.91 -12.17
C VAL A 589 30.20 27.00 -12.50
N GLY A 590 30.98 26.63 -11.48
CA GLY A 590 32.23 25.90 -11.67
C GLY A 590 33.29 26.77 -12.35
N ASN A 591 33.77 26.34 -13.53
CA ASN A 591 34.78 27.07 -14.31
C ASN A 591 34.18 27.88 -15.48
N THR A 592 32.86 27.90 -15.63
CA THR A 592 32.18 28.55 -16.76
C THR A 592 31.55 29.87 -16.29
N THR A 593 31.89 30.96 -16.96
CA THR A 593 31.24 32.27 -16.76
C THR A 593 30.16 32.47 -17.82
N GLY A 594 28.94 32.76 -17.40
CA GLY A 594 27.80 33.04 -18.26
C GLY A 594 27.03 34.27 -17.77
N ILE A 595 25.91 34.55 -18.42
CA ILE A 595 24.90 35.52 -17.97
C ILE A 595 23.61 34.78 -17.66
N HIS A 596 22.86 35.27 -16.68
CA HIS A 596 21.55 34.74 -16.36
C HIS A 596 20.54 35.85 -16.08
N SER A 597 19.27 35.53 -16.32
CA SER A 597 18.13 36.42 -16.06
C SER A 597 17.04 35.65 -15.34
N SER A 598 16.46 36.28 -14.32
CA SER A 598 15.45 35.71 -13.45
C SER A 598 14.47 36.78 -12.98
N ARG A 599 13.19 36.54 -13.23
CA ARG A 599 12.08 37.40 -12.80
C ARG A 599 11.02 36.58 -12.09
N MET A 600 10.29 37.24 -11.19
CA MET A 600 9.15 36.67 -10.50
C MET A 600 7.92 37.53 -10.73
N PHE A 601 6.79 36.86 -10.92
CA PHE A 601 5.46 37.44 -10.87
C PHE A 601 4.62 36.67 -9.86
N VAL A 602 3.83 37.38 -9.08
CA VAL A 602 2.92 36.80 -8.09
C VAL A 602 1.52 37.40 -8.20
N SER A 603 0.51 36.55 -8.19
CA SER A 603 -0.91 36.89 -8.12
C SER A 603 -1.51 36.32 -6.83
N ALA A 604 -2.43 37.08 -6.22
CA ALA A 604 -3.25 36.64 -5.09
C ALA A 604 -4.49 35.83 -5.50
N ASP A 605 -4.63 35.53 -6.79
CA ASP A 605 -5.67 34.71 -7.38
C ASP A 605 -5.05 33.75 -8.41
N ALA A 606 -5.53 32.51 -8.49
CA ALA A 606 -5.23 31.58 -9.59
C ALA A 606 -6.39 31.44 -10.58
N SER A 607 -7.61 31.71 -10.13
CA SER A 607 -8.80 31.57 -10.97
C SER A 607 -8.93 32.67 -12.03
N TRP A 608 -8.18 33.77 -11.93
CA TRP A 608 -8.20 34.85 -12.91
C TRP A 608 -7.78 34.43 -14.32
N LEU A 609 -7.05 33.32 -14.50
CA LEU A 609 -6.70 32.76 -15.80
C LEU A 609 -7.63 31.62 -16.26
N ASN A 610 -8.74 31.42 -15.57
CA ASN A 610 -9.71 30.40 -15.93
C ASN A 610 -10.27 30.61 -17.33
N ASN A 611 -10.67 29.52 -17.98
CA ASN A 611 -11.31 29.53 -19.30
C ASN A 611 -12.53 30.45 -19.35
N GLU A 612 -13.28 30.59 -18.23
CA GLU A 612 -14.37 31.56 -18.12
C GLU A 612 -13.88 33.01 -18.22
N LEU A 613 -12.72 33.38 -17.68
CA LEU A 613 -12.26 34.77 -17.67
C LEU A 613 -11.36 35.12 -18.86
N THR A 614 -10.82 34.12 -19.55
CA THR A 614 -9.92 34.27 -20.69
C THR A 614 -10.59 34.12 -22.06
N SER A 615 -11.87 33.77 -22.13
CA SER A 615 -12.57 33.65 -23.42
C SER A 615 -12.92 35.02 -24.01
N ASP A 616 -12.61 35.24 -25.30
CA ASP A 616 -12.92 36.46 -26.07
C ASP A 616 -14.41 36.69 -26.34
N GLU A 617 -15.28 35.75 -25.98
CA GLU A 617 -16.71 35.84 -26.27
C GLU A 617 -17.38 36.97 -25.47
N SER A 618 -18.02 37.90 -26.18
CA SER A 618 -18.89 38.90 -25.55
C SER A 618 -20.07 38.22 -24.86
N ARG A 619 -20.33 38.55 -23.60
CA ARG A 619 -21.37 37.88 -22.81
C ARG A 619 -22.52 38.80 -22.50
N GLU A 620 -23.73 38.27 -22.64
CA GLU A 620 -24.95 38.94 -22.21
C GLU A 620 -25.19 38.62 -20.72
N ILE A 621 -24.90 39.56 -19.84
CA ILE A 621 -25.23 39.47 -18.41
C ILE A 621 -26.52 40.24 -18.12
N ARG A 622 -27.21 39.92 -17.02
CA ARG A 622 -28.35 40.71 -16.55
C ARG A 622 -27.96 41.56 -15.36
N VAL A 623 -27.83 42.87 -15.56
CA VAL A 623 -27.64 43.85 -14.49
C VAL A 623 -29.00 44.49 -14.20
N ASP A 624 -29.48 44.41 -12.96
CA ASP A 624 -30.82 44.88 -12.55
C ASP A 624 -31.97 44.34 -13.41
N GLY A 625 -31.84 43.09 -13.88
CA GLY A 625 -32.82 42.43 -14.75
C GLY A 625 -32.77 42.85 -16.22
N SER A 626 -31.90 43.79 -16.62
CA SER A 626 -31.69 44.21 -18.00
C SER A 626 -30.48 43.51 -18.63
N PRO A 627 -30.60 42.96 -19.85
CA PRO A 627 -29.45 42.39 -20.55
C PRO A 627 -28.43 43.49 -20.90
N GLN A 628 -27.17 43.25 -20.57
CA GLN A 628 -26.01 44.05 -20.93
C GLN A 628 -24.97 43.13 -21.56
N THR A 629 -24.43 43.51 -22.71
CA THR A 629 -23.31 42.82 -23.34
C THR A 629 -22.02 43.42 -22.82
N ILE A 630 -21.22 42.63 -22.09
CA ILE A 630 -19.86 43.03 -21.71
C ILE A 630 -18.89 42.39 -22.71
N SER A 631 -17.90 43.16 -23.16
CA SER A 631 -16.71 42.63 -23.82
C SER A 631 -15.99 41.62 -22.89
N GLY A 632 -15.22 40.70 -23.44
CA GLY A 632 -14.32 39.87 -22.62
C GLY A 632 -13.38 40.76 -21.78
N PHE A 633 -12.87 40.23 -20.67
CA PHE A 633 -11.87 40.92 -19.86
C PHE A 633 -10.48 40.78 -20.49
N ASP A 634 -9.55 41.67 -20.15
CA ASP A 634 -8.17 41.64 -20.67
C ASP A 634 -7.29 40.59 -19.97
N ASN A 635 -7.89 39.63 -19.25
CA ASN A 635 -7.19 38.60 -18.47
C ASN A 635 -6.23 37.78 -19.32
N LEU A 636 -6.65 37.36 -20.53
CA LEU A 636 -5.79 36.59 -21.43
C LEU A 636 -4.57 37.39 -21.87
N GLN A 637 -4.79 38.63 -22.36
CA GLN A 637 -3.72 39.52 -22.79
C GLN A 637 -2.75 39.82 -21.64
N PHE A 638 -3.27 40.07 -20.43
CA PHE A 638 -2.44 40.31 -19.26
C PHE A 638 -1.60 39.07 -18.90
N GLY A 639 -2.18 37.87 -18.98
CA GLY A 639 -1.44 36.61 -18.84
C GLY A 639 -0.30 36.46 -19.85
N LEU A 640 -0.54 36.77 -21.12
CA LEU A 640 0.48 36.71 -22.17
C LEU A 640 1.61 37.73 -21.95
N ASN A 641 1.27 38.97 -21.58
CA ASN A 641 2.24 40.00 -21.24
C ASN A 641 3.14 39.59 -20.07
N ILE A 642 2.61 38.84 -19.10
CA ILE A 642 3.38 38.30 -17.97
C ILE A 642 4.38 37.26 -18.46
N ILE A 643 3.99 36.34 -19.34
CA ILE A 643 4.90 35.34 -19.91
C ILE A 643 6.03 36.04 -20.68
N GLU A 644 5.71 37.06 -21.48
CA GLU A 644 6.70 37.85 -22.21
C GLU A 644 7.65 38.60 -21.26
N TYR A 645 7.13 39.19 -20.18
CA TYR A 645 7.96 39.81 -19.14
C TYR A 645 8.91 38.80 -18.49
N LEU A 646 8.43 37.59 -18.19
CA LEU A 646 9.21 36.51 -17.57
C LEU A 646 10.22 35.86 -18.52
N ALA A 647 10.02 35.98 -19.84
CA ALA A 647 10.99 35.59 -20.87
C ALA A 647 12.25 36.46 -20.88
N CYS A 648 12.25 37.60 -20.17
CA CYS A 648 13.42 38.49 -20.01
C CYS A 648 13.98 39.01 -21.35
N GLY A 649 13.13 39.17 -22.36
CA GLY A 649 13.51 39.68 -23.68
C GLY A 649 14.19 38.66 -24.60
N ARG A 650 14.06 37.36 -24.29
CA ARG A 650 14.50 36.27 -25.17
C ARG A 650 13.40 35.91 -26.17
N ASP A 651 13.82 35.35 -27.29
CA ASP A 651 12.91 34.84 -28.32
C ASP A 651 12.11 33.64 -27.78
N THR A 652 10.92 33.41 -28.36
CA THR A 652 9.97 32.40 -27.87
C THR A 652 10.49 30.96 -28.01
N ASP A 653 11.34 30.68 -29.00
CA ASP A 653 11.98 29.38 -29.23
C ASP A 653 13.11 29.07 -28.22
N GLU A 654 13.67 30.10 -27.60
CA GLU A 654 14.61 30.00 -26.48
C GLU A 654 13.92 29.87 -25.12
N CYS A 655 12.59 29.85 -25.07
CA CYS A 655 11.82 29.82 -23.83
C CYS A 655 11.03 28.51 -23.70
N ILE A 656 10.99 27.96 -22.49
CA ILE A 656 10.13 26.83 -22.12
C ILE A 656 9.21 27.29 -20.98
N VAL A 657 7.90 27.24 -21.21
CA VAL A 657 6.89 27.52 -20.18
C VAL A 657 6.42 26.20 -19.59
N VAL A 658 6.57 26.04 -18.28
CA VAL A 658 6.31 24.79 -17.58
C VAL A 658 5.23 25.00 -16.55
N PHE A 659 4.09 24.31 -16.70
CA PHE A 659 3.00 24.35 -15.72
C PHE A 659 3.15 23.27 -14.64
N ASP A 660 3.07 23.67 -13.37
CA ASP A 660 3.13 22.78 -12.22
C ASP A 660 1.77 22.11 -11.96
N GLU A 661 1.53 20.97 -12.61
CA GLU A 661 0.29 20.17 -12.44
C GLU A 661 0.31 19.28 -11.19
N ALA A 662 1.50 19.02 -10.65
CA ALA A 662 1.70 18.14 -9.51
C ALA A 662 1.10 18.72 -8.21
N HIS A 663 1.14 20.05 -8.05
CA HIS A 663 0.71 20.73 -6.82
C HIS A 663 -0.70 21.34 -6.87
N ILE A 664 -1.40 21.21 -8.00
CA ILE A 664 -2.78 21.71 -8.18
C ILE A 664 -3.78 20.94 -7.30
N ARG A 665 -4.70 21.72 -6.69
CA ARG A 665 -5.83 21.29 -5.83
C ARG A 665 -6.74 20.22 -6.47
N PRO A 666 -7.07 19.12 -5.76
CA PRO A 666 -8.32 18.37 -5.94
C PRO A 666 -9.45 19.05 -5.16
N GLU A 667 -10.61 19.30 -5.76
CA GLU A 667 -11.72 20.05 -5.11
C GLU A 667 -12.34 19.30 -3.92
N ILE A 668 -12.47 17.99 -4.06
CA ILE A 668 -12.96 17.09 -3.03
C ILE A 668 -11.69 16.46 -2.46
N GLY A 669 -11.35 16.68 -1.19
CA GLY A 669 -10.06 16.34 -0.54
C GLY A 669 -9.55 14.89 -0.60
N TYR A 670 -10.07 14.09 -1.53
CA TYR A 670 -9.50 12.86 -2.04
C TYR A 670 -8.43 13.16 -3.09
N THR A 671 -7.33 12.42 -3.06
CA THR A 671 -6.44 12.29 -4.22
C THR A 671 -7.23 11.67 -5.37
N GLU A 672 -7.69 12.49 -6.32
CA GLU A 672 -8.30 11.97 -7.53
C GLU A 672 -7.31 11.05 -8.24
N ILE A 673 -7.71 9.79 -8.42
CA ILE A 673 -6.91 8.75 -9.08
C ILE A 673 -7.05 8.95 -10.59
N SER A 674 -6.48 10.04 -11.13
CA SER A 674 -6.24 10.15 -12.57
C SER A 674 -4.96 9.37 -12.94
N SER A 675 -4.81 9.00 -14.20
CA SER A 675 -3.60 8.35 -14.69
C SER A 675 -2.40 9.25 -14.57
N ALA A 676 -2.58 10.56 -14.83
CA ALA A 676 -1.57 11.59 -14.69
C ALA A 676 -1.12 11.71 -13.22
N SER A 677 -2.06 11.77 -12.27
CA SER A 677 -1.74 11.82 -10.84
C SER A 677 -1.11 10.51 -10.33
N SER A 678 -1.59 9.36 -10.79
CA SER A 678 -1.07 8.04 -10.41
C SER A 678 0.34 7.81 -10.97
N PHE A 679 0.58 8.22 -12.21
CA PHE A 679 1.90 8.22 -12.83
C PHE A 679 2.83 9.19 -12.10
N GLY A 680 2.38 10.42 -11.87
CA GLY A 680 3.06 11.46 -11.12
C GLY A 680 3.51 10.99 -9.75
N ALA A 681 2.60 10.39 -8.99
CA ALA A 681 2.88 9.81 -7.68
C ALA A 681 3.87 8.64 -7.76
N THR A 682 3.68 7.70 -8.69
CA THR A 682 4.59 6.56 -8.88
C THR A 682 6.00 7.02 -9.24
N GLN A 683 6.11 7.97 -10.18
CA GLN A 683 7.37 8.56 -10.60
C GLN A 683 7.98 9.39 -9.47
N GLY A 684 7.17 10.12 -8.70
CA GLY A 684 7.59 10.83 -7.49
C GLY A 684 8.18 9.88 -6.45
N TYR A 685 7.56 8.72 -6.21
CA TYR A 685 8.10 7.68 -5.34
C TYR A 685 9.39 7.07 -5.87
N VAL A 686 9.47 6.78 -7.17
CA VAL A 686 10.69 6.25 -7.80
C VAL A 686 11.82 7.27 -7.71
N ASN A 687 11.53 8.54 -8.02
CA ASN A 687 12.47 9.64 -7.90
C ASN A 687 12.93 9.78 -6.46
N TRP A 688 12.03 9.86 -5.48
CA TRP A 688 12.37 9.92 -4.06
C TRP A 688 13.22 8.73 -3.59
N LEU A 689 12.86 7.51 -3.99
CA LEU A 689 13.64 6.30 -3.67
C LEU A 689 15.05 6.36 -4.29
N SER A 690 15.17 6.94 -5.49
CA SER A 690 16.44 7.07 -6.21
C SER A 690 17.30 8.24 -5.73
N THR A 691 16.69 9.33 -5.25
CA THR A 691 17.38 10.53 -4.76
C THR A 691 17.74 10.43 -3.29
N ASN A 692 17.15 9.50 -2.53
CA ASN A 692 17.51 9.25 -1.14
C ASN A 692 18.90 8.56 -1.07
N PRO A 693 19.94 9.22 -0.51
CA PRO A 693 21.31 8.69 -0.52
C PRO A 693 21.46 7.37 0.25
N ILE A 694 20.64 7.17 1.28
CA ILE A 694 20.66 5.96 2.11
C ILE A 694 20.02 4.80 1.35
N LEU A 695 18.87 5.04 0.72
CA LEU A 695 18.18 4.02 -0.06
C LEU A 695 18.93 3.68 -1.35
N GLY A 696 19.61 4.63 -1.97
CA GLY A 696 20.49 4.39 -3.12
C GLY A 696 21.60 3.37 -2.83
N LEU A 697 22.08 3.26 -1.58
CA LEU A 697 23.02 2.23 -1.13
C LEU A 697 22.34 0.89 -0.77
N VAL A 698 21.17 0.95 -0.13
CA VAL A 698 20.44 -0.24 0.34
C VAL A 698 19.74 -0.97 -0.80
N TYR A 699 19.24 -0.25 -1.80
CA TYR A 699 18.43 -0.80 -2.88
C TYR A 699 19.20 -1.78 -3.78
N PRO A 700 20.44 -1.49 -4.24
CA PRO A 700 21.23 -2.47 -4.98
C PRO A 700 21.48 -3.75 -4.18
N LEU A 701 21.68 -3.65 -2.87
CA LEU A 701 21.84 -4.80 -1.98
C LEU A 701 20.55 -5.60 -1.85
N PHE A 702 19.40 -4.93 -1.66
CA PHE A 702 18.09 -5.56 -1.56
C PHE A 702 17.68 -6.21 -2.88
N ALA A 703 17.93 -5.53 -4.01
CA ALA A 703 17.76 -6.04 -5.37
C ALA A 703 18.67 -7.24 -5.63
N LEU A 704 19.95 -7.19 -5.27
CA LEU A 704 20.86 -8.35 -5.32
C LEU A 704 20.35 -9.49 -4.44
N GLN A 705 19.86 -9.22 -3.24
CA GLN A 705 19.42 -10.26 -2.31
C GLN A 705 18.11 -10.93 -2.77
N THR A 706 17.19 -10.14 -3.33
CA THR A 706 15.97 -10.65 -3.96
C THR A 706 16.33 -11.38 -5.25
N LEU A 707 17.02 -10.76 -6.21
CA LEU A 707 17.46 -11.36 -7.47
C LEU A 707 18.34 -12.61 -7.27
N ARG A 708 19.14 -12.70 -6.20
CA ARG A 708 19.92 -13.92 -5.88
C ARG A 708 19.05 -15.13 -5.60
N LYS A 709 17.78 -14.96 -5.21
CA LYS A 709 16.80 -16.05 -5.17
C LYS A 709 16.26 -16.43 -6.56
N TRP A 710 16.35 -15.53 -7.54
CA TRP A 710 15.89 -15.72 -8.92
C TRP A 710 17.00 -16.19 -9.85
N ILE A 711 18.26 -15.87 -9.56
CA ILE A 711 19.41 -16.42 -10.25
C ILE A 711 19.50 -17.91 -9.84
N PRO A 712 19.28 -18.85 -10.79
CA PRO A 712 19.38 -20.27 -10.46
C PRO A 712 20.79 -20.55 -9.96
N LYS A 713 20.88 -21.07 -8.73
CA LYS A 713 22.16 -21.48 -8.13
C LYS A 713 22.81 -22.48 -9.08
N GLU A 714 24.13 -22.43 -9.25
CA GLU A 714 24.84 -23.31 -10.21
C GLU A 714 24.52 -24.81 -10.01
N GLY A 715 24.25 -25.23 -8.78
CA GLY A 715 23.79 -26.58 -8.47
C GLY A 715 22.40 -26.94 -9.02
N ASP A 716 21.50 -25.97 -9.14
CA ASP A 716 20.16 -26.16 -9.72
C ASP A 716 20.20 -26.15 -11.25
N LYS A 717 21.12 -25.40 -11.88
CA LYS A 717 21.38 -25.53 -13.33
C LYS A 717 21.82 -26.96 -13.70
N LYS A 718 22.72 -27.55 -12.91
CA LYS A 718 23.14 -28.95 -13.09
C LYS A 718 21.98 -29.94 -12.88
N LYS A 719 21.08 -29.69 -11.94
CA LYS A 719 19.89 -30.54 -11.73
C LYS A 719 18.86 -30.44 -12.85
N VAL A 720 18.65 -29.26 -13.42
CA VAL A 720 17.78 -29.07 -14.58
C VAL A 720 18.37 -29.78 -15.79
N GLN A 721 19.67 -29.60 -16.05
CA GLN A 721 20.38 -30.32 -17.13
C GLN A 721 20.34 -31.85 -16.95
N LEU A 722 20.49 -32.35 -15.72
CA LEU A 722 20.36 -33.79 -15.41
C LEU A 722 18.93 -34.30 -15.65
N ARG A 723 17.91 -33.50 -15.32
CA ARG A 723 16.51 -33.85 -15.60
C ARG A 723 16.20 -33.89 -17.09
N ASP A 724 16.71 -32.92 -17.83
CA ASP A 724 16.53 -32.85 -19.28
C ASP A 724 17.23 -34.03 -19.97
N LEU A 725 18.44 -34.40 -19.50
CA LEU A 725 19.15 -35.61 -19.92
C LEU A 725 18.38 -36.89 -19.56
N GLU A 726 17.82 -36.99 -18.35
CA GLU A 726 16.99 -38.13 -17.94
C GLU A 726 15.71 -38.24 -18.77
N GLU A 727 15.08 -37.12 -19.12
CA GLU A 727 13.89 -37.09 -19.99
C GLU A 727 14.23 -37.44 -21.44
N GLU A 728 15.40 -37.03 -21.91
CA GLU A 728 15.92 -37.39 -23.22
C GLU A 728 16.29 -38.87 -23.29
N GLU A 729 16.92 -39.44 -22.26
CA GLU A 729 17.10 -40.88 -22.10
C GLU A 729 15.76 -41.62 -22.01
N ARG A 730 14.74 -41.03 -21.37
CA ARG A 730 13.38 -41.59 -21.34
C ARG A 730 12.72 -41.59 -22.71
N ARG A 731 12.94 -40.54 -23.51
CA ARG A 731 12.45 -40.45 -24.89
C ARG A 731 13.21 -41.41 -25.80
N LEU A 732 14.52 -41.50 -25.69
CA LEU A 732 15.37 -42.43 -26.44
C LEU A 732 15.05 -43.88 -26.08
N SER A 733 14.80 -44.18 -24.80
CA SER A 733 14.29 -45.50 -24.38
C SER A 733 12.89 -45.74 -24.96
N MET A 734 11.96 -44.79 -24.89
CA MET A 734 10.63 -44.93 -25.54
C MET A 734 10.72 -45.11 -27.07
N LEU A 735 11.72 -44.55 -27.74
CA LEU A 735 11.99 -44.75 -29.16
C LEU A 735 12.64 -46.12 -29.43
N SER A 736 13.52 -46.61 -28.55
CA SER A 736 14.09 -47.97 -28.64
C SER A 736 13.09 -49.08 -28.25
N PHE A 737 12.03 -48.72 -27.50
CA PHE A 737 10.84 -49.56 -27.24
C PHE A 737 10.02 -49.84 -28.50
N ARG A 738 10.17 -49.06 -29.58
CA ARG A 738 9.47 -49.32 -30.85
C ARG A 738 10.18 -50.36 -31.75
N SER A 739 11.47 -50.64 -31.54
CA SER A 739 12.26 -51.56 -32.39
C SER A 739 12.66 -52.87 -31.72
N SER A 740 12.59 -52.98 -30.40
CA SER A 740 12.95 -54.20 -29.65
C SER A 740 11.74 -54.79 -28.93
N SER A 741 11.41 -56.06 -29.19
CA SER A 741 10.26 -56.72 -28.53
C SER A 741 10.42 -56.65 -27.00
N PHE A 742 9.34 -56.35 -26.28
CA PHE A 742 9.28 -56.31 -24.80
C PHE A 742 9.95 -57.52 -24.13
N PHE A 743 9.98 -58.66 -24.81
CA PHE A 743 10.66 -59.87 -24.38
C PHE A 743 12.20 -59.73 -24.36
N ALA A 744 12.80 -59.18 -25.42
CA ALA A 744 14.24 -58.98 -25.52
C ALA A 744 14.76 -58.03 -24.43
N GLN A 745 14.02 -56.96 -24.16
CA GLN A 745 14.37 -56.03 -23.09
C GLN A 745 14.24 -56.66 -21.71
N LYS A 746 13.22 -57.49 -21.47
CA LYS A 746 13.05 -58.17 -20.18
C LYS A 746 14.16 -59.19 -19.92
N ILE A 747 14.61 -59.90 -20.97
CA ILE A 747 15.79 -60.78 -20.89
C ILE A 747 17.06 -59.97 -20.63
N ASN A 748 17.25 -58.84 -21.31
CA ASN A 748 18.41 -57.96 -21.09
C ASN A 748 18.40 -57.35 -19.68
N TRP A 749 17.23 -56.97 -19.15
CA TRP A 749 17.06 -56.52 -17.77
C TRP A 749 17.45 -57.60 -16.76
N TYR A 750 17.03 -58.86 -17.00
CA TYR A 750 17.44 -59.98 -16.15
C TYR A 750 18.94 -60.25 -16.20
N ARG A 751 19.57 -60.07 -17.37
CA ARG A 751 21.02 -60.16 -17.54
C ARG A 751 21.76 -59.08 -16.72
N GLN A 752 21.37 -57.80 -16.88
CA GLN A 752 21.96 -56.68 -16.15
C GLN A 752 21.83 -56.79 -14.63
N HIS A 753 20.76 -57.39 -14.13
CA HIS A 753 20.51 -57.55 -12.69
C HIS A 753 20.94 -58.93 -12.15
N HIS A 754 21.68 -59.73 -12.93
CA HIS A 754 22.13 -61.08 -12.57
C HIS A 754 20.99 -62.03 -12.12
N LYS A 755 19.79 -61.84 -12.66
CA LYS A 755 18.58 -62.65 -12.38
C LYS A 755 18.41 -63.77 -13.42
N PHE A 756 19.47 -64.52 -13.68
CA PHE A 756 19.54 -65.55 -14.73
C PHE A 756 18.47 -66.63 -14.60
N ARG A 757 18.17 -67.04 -13.37
CA ARG A 757 17.10 -68.00 -13.09
C ARG A 757 15.73 -67.55 -13.59
N GLN A 758 15.39 -66.28 -13.41
CA GLN A 758 14.09 -65.74 -13.84
C GLN A 758 14.00 -65.64 -15.37
N ALA A 759 15.11 -65.28 -16.04
CA ALA A 759 15.22 -65.31 -17.49
C ALA A 759 15.02 -66.73 -18.05
N LEU A 760 15.71 -67.72 -17.48
CA LEU A 760 15.66 -69.11 -17.94
C LEU A 760 14.26 -69.71 -17.75
N ILE A 761 13.61 -69.46 -16.61
CA ILE A 761 12.22 -69.90 -16.36
C ILE A 761 11.26 -69.27 -17.37
N GLN A 762 11.46 -67.99 -17.71
CA GLN A 762 10.58 -67.32 -18.66
C GLN A 762 10.72 -67.88 -20.09
N LEU A 763 11.92 -68.29 -20.48
CA LEU A 763 12.18 -69.00 -21.74
C LEU A 763 11.63 -70.43 -21.71
N TYR A 764 11.85 -71.17 -20.62
CA TYR A 764 11.35 -72.53 -20.42
C TYR A 764 9.83 -72.63 -20.52
N ARG A 765 9.08 -71.62 -20.07
CA ARG A 765 7.61 -71.56 -20.24
C ARG A 765 7.16 -71.66 -21.71
N ARG A 766 8.03 -71.38 -22.68
CA ARG A 766 7.73 -71.58 -24.11
C ARG A 766 7.87 -73.05 -24.50
N LEU A 767 8.93 -73.72 -24.04
CA LEU A 767 9.12 -75.16 -24.23
C LEU A 767 8.05 -75.96 -23.48
N GLU A 768 7.75 -75.58 -22.23
CA GLU A 768 6.69 -76.17 -21.41
C GLU A 768 5.33 -76.09 -22.12
N ARG A 769 5.03 -75.01 -22.84
CA ARG A 769 3.81 -74.91 -23.67
C ARG A 769 3.82 -75.87 -24.86
N LYS A 770 4.97 -76.14 -25.48
CA LYS A 770 5.07 -77.17 -26.53
C LYS A 770 4.86 -78.57 -25.94
N VAL A 771 5.55 -78.89 -24.84
CA VAL A 771 5.45 -80.18 -24.15
C VAL A 771 4.03 -80.44 -23.65
N ASN A 772 3.36 -79.43 -23.08
CA ASN A 772 1.97 -79.56 -22.63
C ASN A 772 1.00 -79.82 -23.80
N ARG A 773 1.32 -79.39 -25.03
CA ARG A 773 0.51 -79.77 -26.21
C ARG A 773 0.68 -81.25 -26.56
N LEU A 774 1.86 -81.82 -26.36
CA LEU A 774 2.13 -83.26 -26.57
C LEU A 774 1.44 -84.12 -25.50
N LEU A 775 1.34 -83.63 -24.27
CA LEU A 775 0.68 -84.33 -23.16
C LEU A 775 -0.85 -84.32 -23.24
N GLY A 776 -1.45 -83.38 -23.97
CA GLY A 776 -2.90 -83.20 -24.03
C GLY A 776 -3.53 -82.96 -22.64
N ASP A 777 -4.63 -83.64 -22.36
CA ASP A 777 -5.37 -83.54 -21.08
C ASP A 777 -4.83 -84.48 -19.98
N ALA A 778 -3.62 -85.02 -20.13
CA ALA A 778 -3.04 -85.89 -19.11
C ALA A 778 -2.89 -85.14 -17.76
N PRO A 779 -3.43 -85.67 -16.65
CA PRO A 779 -3.39 -85.01 -15.35
C PRO A 779 -1.99 -85.01 -14.73
N ASP A 780 -1.14 -85.98 -15.09
CA ASP A 780 0.23 -86.07 -14.60
C ASP A 780 1.19 -85.27 -15.51
N ARG A 781 1.89 -84.30 -14.90
CA ARG A 781 2.91 -83.46 -15.54
C ARG A 781 4.30 -83.69 -14.95
N SER A 782 4.50 -84.84 -14.30
CA SER A 782 5.81 -85.29 -13.84
C SER A 782 6.81 -85.41 -14.99
N VAL A 783 8.11 -85.33 -14.69
CA VAL A 783 9.15 -85.57 -15.70
C VAL A 783 8.97 -86.96 -16.33
N THR A 784 8.57 -87.96 -15.54
CA THR A 784 8.24 -89.30 -16.02
C THR A 784 7.10 -89.32 -17.03
N ALA A 785 6.05 -88.52 -16.83
CA ALA A 785 4.96 -88.40 -17.80
C ALA A 785 5.39 -87.70 -19.09
N ILE A 786 6.19 -86.63 -18.98
CA ILE A 786 6.79 -85.93 -20.13
C ILE A 786 7.64 -86.88 -20.97
N MET A 787 8.54 -87.63 -20.32
CA MET A 787 9.44 -88.55 -21.00
C MET A 787 8.66 -89.70 -21.67
N LYS A 788 7.62 -90.23 -21.02
CA LYS A 788 6.75 -91.27 -21.60
C LYS A 788 5.96 -90.76 -22.82
N ALA A 789 5.55 -89.50 -22.82
CA ALA A 789 4.88 -88.88 -23.97
C ALA A 789 5.85 -88.69 -25.16
N ILE A 790 7.07 -88.24 -24.89
CA ILE A 790 8.14 -88.14 -25.89
C ILE A 790 8.48 -89.53 -26.46
N GLU A 791 8.57 -90.55 -25.60
CA GLU A 791 8.79 -91.94 -26.01
C GLU A 791 7.66 -92.48 -26.88
N ARG A 792 6.39 -92.14 -26.56
CA ARG A 792 5.23 -92.55 -27.36
C ARG A 792 5.26 -91.95 -28.77
N GLU A 793 5.67 -90.69 -28.92
CA GLU A 793 5.69 -90.01 -30.23
C GLU A 793 6.95 -90.31 -31.05
N ARG A 794 8.12 -90.39 -30.42
CA ARG A 794 9.43 -90.50 -31.11
C ARG A 794 10.23 -91.76 -30.80
N GLY A 795 9.67 -92.70 -30.02
CA GLY A 795 10.40 -93.83 -29.43
C GLY A 795 11.14 -94.77 -30.38
N LYS A 796 10.84 -94.75 -31.69
CA LYS A 796 11.62 -95.51 -32.70
C LYS A 796 12.93 -94.82 -33.16
N TYR A 797 13.14 -93.54 -32.85
CA TYR A 797 14.23 -92.73 -33.42
C TYR A 797 15.12 -92.05 -32.37
N MET A 798 14.92 -92.29 -31.07
CA MET A 798 15.70 -91.65 -30.01
C MET A 798 16.72 -92.64 -29.40
N SER A 799 18.00 -92.28 -29.42
CA SER A 799 19.04 -93.07 -28.74
C SER A 799 18.84 -93.02 -27.22
N LYS A 800 19.27 -94.08 -26.50
CA LYS A 800 19.20 -94.15 -25.03
C LYS A 800 19.94 -92.98 -24.37
N ASP A 801 21.02 -92.50 -24.99
CA ASP A 801 21.81 -91.38 -24.49
C ASP A 801 21.07 -90.05 -24.63
N ASN A 802 20.40 -89.82 -25.77
CA ASN A 802 19.56 -88.64 -25.97
C ASN A 802 18.39 -88.61 -24.99
N TYR A 803 17.77 -89.77 -24.73
CA TYR A 803 16.69 -89.88 -23.77
C TYR A 803 17.13 -89.49 -22.35
N ARG A 804 18.28 -90.01 -21.89
CA ARG A 804 18.86 -89.65 -20.58
C ARG A 804 19.20 -88.16 -20.49
N ARG A 805 19.74 -87.58 -21.57
CA ARG A 805 20.09 -86.16 -21.63
C ARG A 805 18.86 -85.26 -21.51
N ILE A 806 17.80 -85.57 -22.25
CA ILE A 806 16.52 -84.84 -22.17
C ILE A 806 15.89 -84.97 -20.77
N GLN A 807 15.92 -86.16 -20.17
CA GLN A 807 15.43 -86.37 -18.81
C GLN A 807 16.17 -85.51 -17.78
N ALA A 808 17.51 -85.53 -17.81
CA ALA A 808 18.33 -84.74 -16.90
C ALA A 808 18.06 -83.23 -17.03
N PHE A 809 17.84 -82.75 -18.26
CA PHE A 809 17.46 -81.36 -18.51
C PHE A 809 16.11 -81.01 -17.84
N PHE A 810 15.06 -81.81 -18.04
CA PHE A 810 13.76 -81.54 -17.42
C PHE A 810 13.80 -81.61 -15.89
N GLU A 811 14.54 -82.56 -15.31
CA GLU A 811 14.75 -82.64 -13.86
C GLU A 811 15.41 -81.37 -13.32
N LYS A 812 16.46 -80.88 -14.01
CA LYS A 812 17.14 -79.64 -13.65
C LYS A 812 16.19 -78.43 -13.76
N MET A 813 15.40 -78.32 -14.83
CA MET A 813 14.43 -77.21 -15.00
C MET A 813 13.31 -77.23 -13.96
N VAL A 814 12.80 -78.40 -13.60
CA VAL A 814 11.81 -78.56 -12.51
C VAL A 814 12.42 -78.16 -11.17
N SER A 815 13.67 -78.54 -10.90
CA SER A 815 14.38 -78.12 -9.68
C SER A 815 14.55 -76.60 -9.58
N LEU A 816 14.88 -75.94 -10.70
CA LEU A 816 15.01 -74.49 -10.81
C LEU A 816 13.68 -73.79 -10.59
N LYS A 817 12.57 -74.33 -11.13
CA LYS A 817 11.21 -73.79 -10.94
C LYS A 817 10.75 -73.90 -9.48
N ALA A 818 11.12 -74.98 -8.79
CA ALA A 818 10.76 -75.25 -7.40
C ALA A 818 11.61 -74.48 -6.35
N ASN A 819 12.46 -73.52 -6.76
CA ASN A 819 13.44 -72.83 -5.90
C ASN A 819 14.48 -73.78 -5.26
N LYS A 820 14.68 -75.01 -5.75
CA LYS A 820 15.61 -75.98 -5.13
C LYS A 820 17.06 -75.82 -5.62
N SER A 821 17.26 -75.14 -6.74
CA SER A 821 18.55 -74.83 -7.33
C SER A 821 18.55 -73.39 -7.85
N ASP A 822 19.74 -72.79 -7.96
CA ASP A 822 19.94 -71.45 -8.52
C ASP A 822 21.06 -71.48 -9.57
N ILE A 823 21.10 -70.48 -10.44
CA ILE A 823 22.09 -70.35 -11.50
C ILE A 823 23.16 -69.37 -11.02
N LYS A 824 24.39 -69.85 -10.84
CA LYS A 824 25.44 -69.05 -10.18
C LYS A 824 26.05 -68.01 -11.11
N ASN A 825 26.29 -68.39 -12.37
CA ASN A 825 27.06 -67.61 -13.32
C ASN A 825 26.36 -67.53 -14.69
N GLU A 826 26.73 -66.52 -15.50
CA GLU A 826 26.22 -66.34 -16.88
C GLU A 826 26.53 -67.56 -17.77
N HIS A 827 27.68 -68.19 -17.59
CA HIS A 827 28.05 -69.42 -18.32
C HIS A 827 27.07 -70.58 -18.06
N GLU A 828 26.65 -70.80 -16.80
CA GLU A 828 25.67 -71.85 -16.46
C GLU A 828 24.29 -71.54 -17.08
N PHE A 829 23.95 -70.26 -17.22
CA PHE A 829 22.75 -69.84 -17.94
C PHE A 829 22.85 -70.14 -19.45
N GLU A 830 23.97 -69.81 -20.08
CA GLU A 830 24.21 -70.07 -21.50
C GLU A 830 24.19 -71.56 -21.81
N ASP A 831 24.85 -72.39 -21.00
CA ASP A 831 24.85 -73.84 -21.15
C ASP A 831 23.42 -74.40 -21.10
N LEU A 832 22.63 -74.01 -20.10
CA LEU A 832 21.24 -74.44 -19.97
C LEU A 832 20.33 -73.88 -21.07
N PHE A 833 20.64 -72.69 -21.60
CA PHE A 833 19.93 -72.12 -22.73
C PHE A 833 20.18 -72.89 -24.02
N MET A 834 21.44 -73.22 -24.30
CA MET A 834 21.84 -74.05 -25.45
C MET A 834 21.25 -75.46 -25.32
N GLU A 835 21.27 -76.02 -24.11
CA GLU A 835 20.65 -77.31 -23.82
C GLU A 835 19.13 -77.27 -24.05
N MET A 836 18.45 -76.19 -23.63
CA MET A 836 17.02 -76.00 -23.88
C MET A 836 16.70 -75.87 -25.38
N SER A 837 17.55 -75.19 -26.15
CA SER A 837 17.40 -75.10 -27.61
C SER A 837 17.53 -76.49 -28.23
N TRP A 838 18.57 -77.23 -27.85
CA TRP A 838 18.80 -78.60 -28.30
C TRP A 838 17.61 -79.51 -27.95
N VAL A 839 17.12 -79.48 -26.71
CA VAL A 839 15.93 -80.23 -26.29
C VAL A 839 14.69 -79.80 -27.10
N SER A 840 14.50 -78.50 -27.38
CA SER A 840 13.36 -78.03 -28.17
C SER A 840 13.38 -78.51 -29.63
N ASP A 841 14.53 -78.87 -30.18
CA ASP A 841 14.63 -79.41 -31.54
C ASP A 841 14.40 -80.93 -31.57
N HIS A 842 14.71 -81.60 -30.45
CA HIS A 842 14.61 -83.05 -30.31
C HIS A 842 13.28 -83.53 -29.71
N VAL A 843 12.52 -82.63 -29.06
CA VAL A 843 11.14 -82.80 -28.57
C VAL A 843 10.19 -82.17 -29.58
#